data_AF-A0AAW0N0P6-F1
#
_entry.id   AF-A0AAW0N0P6-F1
#
_cell.length_a   1.000
_cell.length_b   1.000
_cell.length_c   1.000
_cell.angle_alpha   90.00
_cell.angle_beta   90.00
_cell.angle_gamma   90.00
#
_symmetry.space_group_name_H-M   'P 1'
#
loop_
_entity.id
_entity.type
_entity.pdbx_description
1 polymer ?
#
loop_
_entity_poly.entity_id
_entity_poly.type
_entity_poly.pdbx_seq_one_letter_code
_entity_poly.pdbx_strand_id
1 'polypeptide(L)'
;MCSDMVRLCKCPALQEQQMKEMFPEGFGIHHAGMLRSDRSLMESMFSKGYLKVLVCTATLAWGVNLPAHAVIIKYTRLLTWFVSVHQTLTRPLQVLSVVFIVPDVNSWSGAVCGAPESEGGGSERADLHLDWRVPLVGQVQRSRNKQMKEMFPEGFGIHHAGMLRSDRSLMESMFSKGYLKVLVCTATLAWGVNLPAHAVIIKRGSLVDLGILDVMQIFGRAGRPQFDKFGEGTIITSHDKLSHYLTLLTAAESHREPIALGTVTNVEEAVKWLSYTYLYVRMRANPLVYGINHKAYQMDPSLELYRKELVVECGRKLDKARMIRFEERTGYFASTDLGRTASHFYIKYNTIETFNELFNSQRTEADILSIVSKVRDEELDELEQMLCSFCELPAAGGVENGYGKVNILLQTYISRGEVDSFSLISDLSYVAQNAARIVRALFEIALRKRWPTMTYRLLTLCKVIDKRLWGFCHPLRQFPTLSPVVLNRLEEKKLSVDKLKEMRKDEIGHMLHHVNIGLTVKQCVHQIPSVTMEASIQPITRTVLRVRLVITPDFRWNDQVHGSVGEPWWLWVEDPMNDHIYHSEYILLQKKQVVTGEPQHIVFTIPIFEPLPSQYYIKVVSDRWLGAEAVCIINFQNLILPERHPPHTELLDLQPLPVTALGNMQYESLYKFTHYNPIQTQIFHTLYHTDTNVLLGAPTGSGKTIAAEMAMFRVFNKYPGSKVVYIAPLKALVRERIEDWKVRIEEKLGKKVVELTGDVTPDMRAIAQAELIVTTPEKWDGVSRSWQNRSYVQKVAILIIDEIHLLGEDRGPVLEVIVSRTNFISSHTSKSVRVVGLSTALANARDLADWLGIGQVGLFNFRPSVRPVPLEVHIHGFPGQHYCPRMATMNKPTFQAIRSHSPAKPVLIFVSSRRQTRLTALDLIAYLATEDNPKQWLHQDERESSHIQSAAPLVLLLSPSHTKIAHPCRNDYL
;
A
#
# COMPACT_ATOMS: atom_id res chain seq x y z
N MET A 1 43.17 -46.45 51.03
CA MET A 1 43.61 -45.19 50.38
C MET A 1 45.11 -45.16 50.07
N CYS A 2 46.02 -45.29 51.04
CA CYS A 2 47.47 -45.12 50.77
C CYS A 2 48.15 -46.24 49.95
N SER A 3 47.76 -47.51 50.06
CA SER A 3 48.47 -48.62 49.39
C SER A 3 48.30 -48.62 47.86
N ASP A 4 47.08 -48.38 47.38
CA ASP A 4 46.75 -48.51 45.95
C ASP A 4 47.14 -47.26 45.13
N MET A 5 47.06 -46.05 45.71
CA MET A 5 47.59 -44.83 45.08
C MET A 5 49.12 -44.85 44.97
N VAL A 6 49.82 -45.40 45.97
CA VAL A 6 51.29 -45.55 45.92
C VAL A 6 51.73 -46.56 44.85
N ARG A 7 50.90 -47.56 44.54
CA ARG A 7 51.15 -48.54 43.47
C ARG A 7 51.02 -47.92 42.07
N LEU A 8 50.03 -47.04 41.87
CA LEU A 8 49.81 -46.31 40.61
C LEU A 8 50.88 -45.26 40.33
N CYS A 9 51.33 -44.52 41.34
CA CYS A 9 52.43 -43.55 41.20
C CYS A 9 53.78 -44.21 40.84
N LYS A 10 53.91 -45.53 40.98
CA LYS A 10 55.12 -46.30 40.64
C LYS A 10 54.99 -47.11 39.34
N CYS A 11 53.87 -47.00 38.59
CA CYS A 11 53.70 -47.74 37.34
C CYS A 11 54.62 -47.20 36.22
N PRO A 12 55.48 -48.04 35.60
CA PRO A 12 56.45 -47.60 34.58
C PRO A 12 55.82 -47.30 33.21
N ALA A 13 54.55 -47.67 32.97
CA ALA A 13 53.83 -47.38 31.73
C ALA A 13 53.27 -45.94 31.65
N LEU A 14 53.25 -45.21 32.77
CA LEU A 14 52.91 -43.78 32.84
C LEU A 14 54.21 -42.97 32.76
N GLN A 15 54.68 -42.69 31.54
CA GLN A 15 55.98 -42.06 31.30
C GLN A 15 56.02 -40.55 31.56
N GLU A 16 54.87 -39.87 31.71
CA GLU A 16 54.81 -38.43 31.93
C GLU A 16 54.54 -38.05 33.40
N GLN A 17 55.42 -37.22 33.95
CA GLN A 17 55.42 -36.78 35.35
C GLN A 17 54.15 -35.98 35.72
N GLN A 18 53.57 -35.24 34.76
CA GLN A 18 52.31 -34.49 34.89
C GLN A 18 51.09 -35.39 35.16
N MET A 19 51.09 -36.64 34.67
CA MET A 19 49.96 -37.56 34.84
C MET A 19 49.83 -38.07 36.28
N LYS A 20 50.94 -38.13 37.02
CA LYS A 20 50.95 -38.55 38.44
C LYS A 20 50.40 -37.46 39.37
N GLU A 21 50.46 -36.19 38.95
CA GLU A 21 49.96 -35.03 39.69
C GLU A 21 48.43 -34.85 39.55
N MET A 22 47.79 -35.46 38.54
CA MET A 22 46.35 -35.35 38.29
C MET A 22 45.49 -36.35 39.08
N PHE A 23 46.08 -37.45 39.56
CA PHE A 23 45.35 -38.48 40.32
C PHE A 23 44.80 -38.00 41.68
N PRO A 24 45.51 -37.17 42.47
CA PRO A 24 44.97 -36.57 43.70
C PRO A 24 43.73 -35.69 43.47
N GLU A 25 43.61 -35.09 42.28
CA GLU A 25 42.47 -34.23 41.87
C GLU A 25 41.27 -35.03 41.34
N GLY A 26 41.37 -36.36 41.29
CA GLY A 26 40.29 -37.25 40.86
C GLY A 26 40.18 -37.45 39.35
N PHE A 27 41.24 -37.26 38.58
CA PHE A 27 41.25 -37.52 37.13
C PHE A 27 41.94 -38.85 36.80
N GLY A 28 41.35 -39.62 35.89
CA GLY A 28 41.92 -40.86 35.37
C GLY A 28 41.84 -40.95 33.85
N ILE A 29 42.77 -41.69 33.24
CA ILE A 29 42.79 -41.93 31.79
C ILE A 29 42.75 -43.45 31.55
N HIS A 30 42.00 -43.85 30.54
CA HIS A 30 41.85 -45.24 30.13
C HIS A 30 41.91 -45.39 28.60
N HIS A 31 42.97 -46.00 28.08
CA HIS A 31 43.10 -46.29 26.65
C HIS A 31 43.62 -47.72 26.38
N ALA A 32 43.44 -48.20 25.14
CA ALA A 32 43.77 -49.58 24.75
C ALA A 32 45.24 -49.98 24.98
N GLY A 33 46.16 -49.01 24.89
CA GLY A 33 47.61 -49.19 25.13
C GLY A 33 48.05 -49.39 26.60
N MET A 34 47.15 -49.31 27.59
CA MET A 34 47.49 -49.57 29.01
C MET A 34 47.52 -51.08 29.33
N LEU A 35 48.34 -51.48 30.32
CA LEU A 35 48.34 -52.85 30.84
C LEU A 35 46.95 -53.22 31.39
N ARG A 36 46.55 -54.49 31.24
CA ARG A 36 45.20 -54.96 31.67
C ARG A 36 44.96 -54.78 33.18
N SER A 37 45.99 -54.95 34.00
CA SER A 37 45.93 -54.71 35.45
C SER A 37 45.58 -53.27 35.80
N ASP A 38 46.13 -52.31 35.05
CA ASP A 38 46.00 -50.88 35.34
C ASP A 38 44.66 -50.35 34.84
N ARG A 39 44.17 -50.88 33.72
CA ARG A 39 42.82 -50.63 33.20
C ARG A 39 41.74 -51.04 34.19
N SER A 40 41.81 -52.27 34.69
CA SER A 40 40.87 -52.79 35.69
C SER A 40 40.91 -51.98 37.00
N LEU A 41 42.09 -51.46 37.36
CA LEU A 41 42.23 -50.58 38.52
C LEU A 41 41.58 -49.20 38.29
N MET A 42 41.73 -48.59 37.12
CA MET A 42 41.06 -47.32 36.75
C MET A 42 39.54 -47.47 36.74
N GLU A 43 39.03 -48.55 36.16
CA GLU A 43 37.60 -48.88 36.14
C GLU A 43 37.06 -49.03 37.57
N SER A 44 37.78 -49.76 38.44
CA SER A 44 37.37 -49.95 39.84
C SER A 44 37.44 -48.67 40.67
N MET A 45 38.41 -47.79 40.42
CA MET A 45 38.52 -46.51 41.13
C MET A 45 37.46 -45.51 40.67
N PHE A 46 37.10 -45.52 39.38
CA PHE A 46 36.00 -44.74 38.84
C PHE A 46 34.65 -45.22 39.37
N SER A 47 34.40 -46.54 39.35
CA SER A 47 33.15 -47.11 39.85
C SER A 47 32.93 -46.92 41.35
N LYS A 48 34.01 -46.76 42.13
CA LYS A 48 33.97 -46.48 43.58
C LYS A 48 33.96 -44.99 43.91
N GLY A 49 33.91 -44.10 42.91
CA GLY A 49 33.82 -42.64 43.09
C GLY A 49 35.13 -41.95 43.49
N TYR A 50 36.27 -42.65 43.43
CA TYR A 50 37.58 -42.06 43.72
C TYR A 50 38.13 -41.22 42.56
N LEU A 51 37.70 -41.50 41.32
CA LEU A 51 38.00 -40.70 40.14
C LEU A 51 36.74 -39.94 39.72
N LYS A 52 36.76 -38.61 39.84
CA LYS A 52 35.71 -37.68 39.43
C LYS A 52 35.60 -37.53 37.91
N VAL A 53 36.66 -37.79 37.15
CA VAL A 53 36.64 -37.68 35.68
C VAL A 53 37.48 -38.81 35.09
N LEU A 54 36.88 -39.63 34.22
CA LEU A 54 37.57 -40.64 33.44
C LEU A 54 37.59 -40.25 31.96
N VAL A 55 38.79 -40.15 31.40
CA VAL A 55 39.02 -39.88 29.98
C VAL A 55 39.30 -41.18 29.25
N CYS A 56 38.46 -41.55 28.29
CA CYS A 56 38.62 -42.82 27.57
C CYS A 56 38.49 -42.71 26.04
N THR A 57 39.06 -43.70 25.35
CA THR A 57 38.91 -43.89 23.90
C THR A 57 37.58 -44.56 23.57
N ALA A 58 37.04 -44.32 22.37
CA ALA A 58 35.75 -44.84 21.91
C ALA A 58 35.58 -46.38 22.08
N THR A 59 36.67 -47.14 22.03
CA THR A 59 36.68 -48.59 22.23
C THR A 59 36.27 -49.04 23.64
N LEU A 60 36.41 -48.18 24.67
CA LEU A 60 35.90 -48.49 26.02
C LEU A 60 34.40 -48.22 26.12
N ALA A 61 33.90 -47.11 25.54
CA ALA A 61 32.47 -46.77 25.56
C ALA A 61 31.59 -47.87 24.94
N TRP A 62 32.18 -48.74 24.13
CA TRP A 62 31.52 -49.89 23.51
C TRP A 62 31.69 -51.22 24.29
N GLY A 63 32.64 -51.31 25.22
CA GLY A 63 33.09 -52.60 25.79
C GLY A 63 32.90 -52.78 27.29
N VAL A 64 32.71 -51.71 28.07
CA VAL A 64 32.61 -51.78 29.54
C VAL A 64 31.46 -50.90 30.04
N ASN A 65 30.59 -51.46 30.86
CA ASN A 65 29.42 -50.75 31.41
C ASN A 65 29.77 -50.00 32.70
N LEU A 66 30.08 -48.70 32.58
CA LEU A 66 30.33 -47.81 33.70
C LEU A 66 29.26 -46.70 33.74
N PRO A 67 28.41 -46.64 34.79
CA PRO A 67 27.39 -45.59 34.92
C PRO A 67 28.04 -44.22 35.19
N ALA A 68 27.50 -43.18 34.55
CA ALA A 68 28.05 -41.83 34.59
C ALA A 68 26.97 -40.75 34.53
N HIS A 69 27.19 -39.63 35.22
CA HIS A 69 26.25 -38.51 35.25
C HIS A 69 26.25 -37.70 33.95
N ALA A 70 27.41 -37.59 33.28
CA ALA A 70 27.56 -36.88 32.02
C ALA A 70 28.62 -37.55 31.14
N VAL A 71 28.32 -37.68 29.84
CA VAL A 71 29.23 -38.21 28.82
C VAL A 71 29.44 -37.16 27.73
N ILE A 72 30.68 -36.69 27.57
CA ILE A 72 31.01 -35.64 26.58
C ILE A 72 31.80 -36.28 25.43
N ILE A 73 31.26 -36.29 24.21
CA ILE A 73 31.92 -36.85 23.02
C ILE A 73 32.49 -35.72 22.16
N LYS A 74 33.81 -35.70 21.94
CA LYS A 74 34.48 -34.73 21.05
C LYS A 74 35.04 -35.42 19.80
N TYR A 75 34.57 -35.03 18.61
CA TYR A 75 35.15 -35.44 17.32
C TYR A 75 36.37 -34.58 16.94
N THR A 76 37.28 -35.18 16.20
CA THR A 76 38.68 -34.80 15.94
C THR A 76 38.88 -33.35 15.50
N ARG A 77 39.61 -32.56 16.31
CA ARG A 77 40.49 -31.45 15.86
C ARG A 77 41.56 -31.23 16.94
N LEU A 78 42.81 -31.07 16.49
CA LEU A 78 44.03 -31.01 17.29
C LEU A 78 43.87 -30.20 18.60
N LEU A 79 44.28 -30.81 19.72
CA LEU A 79 44.54 -30.13 20.98
C LEU A 79 45.80 -29.24 20.81
N THR A 80 45.66 -28.04 20.27
CA THR A 80 46.76 -27.04 20.24
C THR A 80 46.73 -26.04 21.38
N TRP A 81 45.67 -26.01 22.21
CA TRP A 81 45.52 -24.97 23.22
C TRP A 81 46.17 -25.24 24.59
N PHE A 82 46.57 -26.48 24.89
CA PHE A 82 47.25 -26.81 26.16
C PHE A 82 48.79 -26.90 26.06
N VAL A 83 49.35 -26.82 24.85
CA VAL A 83 50.81 -26.92 24.62
C VAL A 83 51.53 -25.56 24.73
N SER A 84 50.81 -24.45 24.93
CA SER A 84 51.42 -23.11 24.93
C SER A 84 52.11 -22.70 26.24
N VAL A 85 52.15 -23.54 27.28
CA VAL A 85 52.79 -23.17 28.56
C VAL A 85 54.13 -23.85 28.83
N HIS A 86 54.51 -24.95 28.17
CA HIS A 86 55.91 -25.41 28.23
C HIS A 86 56.33 -26.23 26.99
N GLN A 87 57.37 -25.75 26.31
CA GLN A 87 58.04 -26.41 25.19
C GLN A 87 58.79 -27.67 25.69
N THR A 88 58.40 -28.86 25.22
CA THR A 88 59.28 -29.92 24.64
C THR A 88 58.52 -31.24 24.48
N LEU A 89 57.86 -31.44 23.33
CA LEU A 89 57.45 -32.78 22.86
C LEU A 89 57.63 -32.85 21.34
N THR A 90 58.47 -33.77 20.88
CA THR A 90 58.93 -33.89 19.49
C THR A 90 58.15 -34.88 18.62
N ARG A 91 56.94 -35.32 19.02
CA ARG A 91 56.03 -36.09 18.14
C ARG A 91 54.54 -35.82 18.46
N PRO A 92 53.67 -35.64 17.46
CA PRO A 92 52.24 -35.48 17.69
C PRO A 92 51.59 -36.82 18.06
N LEU A 93 51.06 -36.93 19.28
CA LEU A 93 50.16 -38.02 19.68
C LEU A 93 48.82 -37.86 18.97
N GLN A 94 48.52 -38.75 18.02
CA GLN A 94 47.18 -38.87 17.44
C GLN A 94 46.24 -39.54 18.46
N VAL A 95 45.46 -38.74 19.18
CA VAL A 95 44.35 -39.24 20.00
C VAL A 95 43.05 -39.07 19.21
N LEU A 96 42.54 -40.17 18.68
CA LEU A 96 41.21 -40.25 18.07
C LEU A 96 40.17 -40.32 19.18
N SER A 97 39.40 -39.23 19.35
CA SER A 97 38.25 -39.05 20.25
C SER A 97 38.52 -39.13 21.75
N VAL A 98 38.12 -38.06 22.47
CA VAL A 98 38.21 -37.94 23.93
C VAL A 98 36.79 -37.93 24.49
N VAL A 99 36.48 -38.87 25.38
CA VAL A 99 35.22 -38.93 26.12
C VAL A 99 35.45 -38.61 27.59
N PHE A 100 34.74 -37.62 28.15
CA PHE A 100 34.75 -37.34 29.59
C PHE A 100 33.57 -38.07 30.26
N ILE A 101 33.85 -38.76 31.37
CA ILE A 101 32.87 -39.51 32.16
C ILE A 101 33.01 -39.09 33.63
N VAL A 102 31.93 -38.68 34.31
CA VAL A 102 31.93 -38.23 35.74
C VAL A 102 31.10 -39.19 36.61
N PRO A 103 31.58 -39.62 37.80
CA PRO A 103 30.86 -40.60 38.63
C PRO A 103 29.73 -39.96 39.44
N ASP A 104 28.80 -40.80 39.87
CA ASP A 104 27.62 -40.44 40.65
C ASP A 104 27.93 -40.37 42.16
N VAL A 105 27.52 -39.29 42.84
CA VAL A 105 27.56 -39.16 44.30
C VAL A 105 26.16 -38.84 44.79
N ASN A 106 25.46 -39.89 45.20
CA ASN A 106 24.18 -39.95 45.92
C ASN A 106 23.46 -38.62 46.20
N SER A 107 22.33 -38.42 45.51
CA SER A 107 21.10 -38.02 46.18
C SER A 107 19.92 -38.61 45.42
N TRP A 108 18.98 -39.20 46.15
CA TRP A 108 17.55 -39.43 45.87
C TRP A 108 17.10 -40.65 46.70
N SER A 109 17.00 -40.42 48.01
CA SER A 109 16.12 -41.19 48.88
C SER A 109 14.74 -40.53 48.84
N GLY A 110 13.70 -41.34 48.59
CA GLY A 110 12.31 -41.03 48.95
C GLY A 110 11.42 -40.46 47.84
N ALA A 111 10.63 -41.33 47.21
CA ALA A 111 9.17 -41.22 47.07
C ALA A 111 8.66 -42.25 46.04
N VAL A 112 8.25 -43.42 46.52
CA VAL A 112 7.45 -44.39 45.76
C VAL A 112 6.01 -44.25 46.26
N CYS A 113 5.09 -43.95 45.35
CA CYS A 113 3.66 -44.23 45.53
C CYS A 113 3.32 -45.41 44.61
N GLY A 114 2.58 -46.38 45.16
CA GLY A 114 2.58 -47.77 44.70
C GLY A 114 1.61 -48.12 43.57
N ALA A 115 1.80 -49.33 43.02
CA ALA A 115 0.81 -50.41 42.91
C ALA A 115 1.51 -51.68 42.33
N PRO A 116 0.91 -52.88 42.40
CA PRO A 116 1.28 -53.96 43.32
C PRO A 116 2.20 -55.04 42.71
N GLU A 117 2.74 -55.83 43.64
CA GLU A 117 3.59 -57.00 43.43
C GLU A 117 2.94 -58.10 42.59
N SER A 118 3.72 -58.69 41.69
CA SER A 118 3.73 -60.14 41.50
C SER A 118 5.18 -60.57 41.23
N GLU A 119 5.73 -61.37 42.13
CA GLU A 119 7.07 -61.94 42.05
C GLU A 119 7.12 -63.08 41.02
N GLY A 120 8.19 -63.11 40.25
CA GLY A 120 8.56 -64.21 39.35
C GLY A 120 9.88 -63.88 38.68
N GLY A 121 10.99 -64.26 39.31
CA GLY A 121 12.35 -63.96 38.86
C GLY A 121 12.71 -64.61 37.51
N GLY A 122 13.40 -63.83 36.68
CA GLY A 122 14.03 -64.29 35.46
C GLY A 122 14.88 -63.16 34.88
N SER A 123 16.21 -63.36 34.83
CA SER A 123 17.15 -62.45 34.18
C SER A 123 16.88 -62.44 32.67
N GLU A 124 16.31 -61.34 32.16
CA GLU A 124 16.27 -61.06 30.73
C GLU A 124 16.96 -59.73 30.42
N ARG A 125 17.88 -59.78 29.45
CA ARG A 125 18.42 -58.62 28.77
C ARG A 125 17.24 -57.77 28.28
N ALA A 126 17.17 -56.51 28.70
CA ALA A 126 16.28 -55.54 28.08
C ALA A 126 16.84 -55.16 26.69
N ASP A 127 16.58 -56.03 25.70
CA ASP A 127 16.64 -55.65 24.30
C ASP A 127 15.56 -54.59 24.07
N LEU A 128 15.98 -53.37 23.73
CA LEU A 128 15.12 -52.26 23.30
C LEU A 128 14.53 -52.58 21.91
N HIS A 129 13.59 -53.51 21.85
CA HIS A 129 12.70 -53.64 20.70
C HIS A 129 11.68 -52.49 20.74
N LEU A 130 11.82 -51.50 19.84
CA LEU A 130 10.72 -50.59 19.54
C LEU A 130 9.49 -51.43 19.17
N ASP A 131 8.39 -51.27 19.90
CA ASP A 131 7.14 -51.97 19.58
C ASP A 131 6.57 -51.41 18.26
N TRP A 132 6.76 -52.15 17.17
CA TRP A 132 6.31 -51.81 15.82
C TRP A 132 4.78 -51.73 15.68
N ARG A 133 4.03 -52.03 16.74
CA ARG A 133 2.56 -51.94 16.80
C ARG A 133 2.03 -50.51 16.96
N VAL A 134 2.89 -49.52 17.16
CA VAL A 134 2.49 -48.10 17.25
C VAL A 134 2.24 -47.52 15.85
N PRO A 135 1.03 -47.00 15.53
CA PRO A 135 0.67 -46.52 14.19
C PRO A 135 1.61 -45.46 13.59
N LEU A 136 2.28 -44.71 14.46
CA LEU A 136 3.15 -43.59 14.10
C LEU A 136 4.54 -44.07 13.62
N VAL A 137 5.03 -45.23 14.04
CA VAL A 137 6.33 -45.78 13.62
C VAL A 137 6.29 -46.15 12.13
N GLY A 138 5.19 -46.73 11.67
CA GLY A 138 4.93 -46.99 10.25
C GLY A 138 4.81 -45.72 9.39
N GLN A 139 4.48 -44.56 9.99
CA GLN A 139 4.42 -43.28 9.28
C GLN A 139 5.82 -42.66 9.09
N VAL A 140 6.73 -42.83 10.04
CA VAL A 140 8.13 -42.38 9.89
C VAL A 140 8.82 -43.13 8.75
N GLN A 141 8.59 -44.44 8.64
CA GLN A 141 9.12 -45.25 7.52
C GLN A 141 8.54 -44.86 6.15
N ARG A 142 7.38 -44.20 6.12
CA ARG A 142 6.76 -43.65 4.89
C ARG A 142 7.23 -42.22 4.55
N SER A 143 7.97 -41.54 5.43
CA SER A 143 8.53 -40.20 5.12
C SER A 143 9.46 -40.26 3.90
N ARG A 144 9.66 -39.13 3.22
CA ARG A 144 10.66 -39.02 2.14
C ARG A 144 12.03 -38.60 2.66
N ASN A 145 12.14 -38.17 3.92
CA ASN A 145 13.37 -37.71 4.53
C ASN A 145 14.23 -38.90 5.00
N LYS A 146 15.35 -39.17 4.30
CA LYS A 146 16.26 -40.27 4.62
C LYS A 146 16.91 -40.11 6.00
N GLN A 147 17.35 -38.90 6.35
CA GLN A 147 17.98 -38.59 7.64
C GLN A 147 17.03 -38.85 8.80
N MET A 148 15.74 -38.51 8.66
CA MET A 148 14.72 -38.83 9.67
C MET A 148 14.60 -40.35 9.89
N LYS A 149 14.60 -41.15 8.82
CA LYS A 149 14.46 -42.61 8.94
C LYS A 149 15.65 -43.29 9.58
N GLU A 150 16.85 -42.78 9.30
CA GLU A 150 18.10 -43.30 9.83
C GLU A 150 18.26 -42.97 11.33
N MET A 151 17.87 -41.76 11.74
CA MET A 151 18.03 -41.30 13.13
C MET A 151 16.92 -41.78 14.09
N PHE A 152 15.72 -42.03 13.57
CA PHE A 152 14.55 -42.38 14.40
C PHE A 152 14.70 -43.66 15.24
N PRO A 153 15.27 -44.78 14.72
CA PRO A 153 15.47 -46.01 15.50
C PRO A 153 16.36 -45.80 16.72
N GLU A 154 17.28 -44.84 16.66
CA GLU A 154 18.20 -44.50 17.75
C GLU A 154 17.59 -43.51 18.76
N GLY A 155 16.33 -43.11 18.57
CA GLY A 155 15.63 -42.14 19.42
C GLY A 155 15.98 -40.68 19.14
N PHE A 156 16.61 -40.40 17.99
CA PHE A 156 16.94 -39.05 17.52
C PHE A 156 15.93 -38.55 16.48
N GLY A 157 15.60 -37.26 16.54
CA GLY A 157 14.77 -36.59 15.55
C GLY A 157 15.36 -35.25 15.11
N ILE A 158 14.91 -34.78 13.95
CA ILE A 158 15.27 -33.46 13.41
C ILE A 158 14.00 -32.61 13.19
N HIS A 159 14.11 -31.29 13.39
CA HIS A 159 13.01 -30.35 13.14
C HIS A 159 13.52 -29.00 12.63
N HIS A 160 13.16 -28.64 11.40
CA HIS A 160 13.46 -27.33 10.84
C HIS A 160 12.41 -26.89 9.82
N ALA A 161 12.35 -25.59 9.50
CA ALA A 161 11.35 -25.03 8.59
C ALA A 161 11.38 -25.63 7.18
N GLY A 162 12.52 -26.15 6.75
CA GLY A 162 12.70 -26.83 5.46
C GLY A 162 12.08 -28.22 5.37
N MET A 163 11.61 -28.81 6.47
CA MET A 163 10.91 -30.09 6.45
C MET A 163 9.44 -29.93 6.06
N LEU A 164 8.89 -30.96 5.38
CA LEU A 164 7.46 -31.06 5.10
C LEU A 164 6.66 -30.88 6.39
N ARG A 165 5.51 -30.19 6.29
CA ARG A 165 4.67 -29.91 7.47
C ARG A 165 4.18 -31.20 8.14
N SER A 166 3.86 -32.23 7.34
CA SER A 166 3.52 -33.58 7.83
C SER A 166 4.61 -34.15 8.73
N ASP A 167 5.86 -34.00 8.29
CA ASP A 167 7.03 -34.59 8.93
C ASP A 167 7.40 -33.82 10.20
N ARG A 168 7.24 -32.49 10.19
CA ARG A 168 7.36 -31.65 11.40
C ARG A 168 6.35 -32.03 12.47
N SER A 169 5.07 -32.09 12.12
CA SER A 169 4.01 -32.46 13.05
C SER A 169 4.18 -33.89 13.57
N LEU A 170 4.72 -34.79 12.74
CA LEU A 170 5.07 -36.15 13.17
C LEU A 170 6.20 -36.12 14.21
N MET A 171 7.31 -35.43 13.96
CA MET A 171 8.41 -35.33 14.94
C MET A 171 7.99 -34.64 16.24
N GLU A 172 7.17 -33.58 16.16
CA GLU A 172 6.58 -32.92 17.33
C GLU A 172 5.74 -33.89 18.16
N SER A 173 4.87 -34.68 17.52
CA SER A 173 4.06 -35.68 18.21
C SER A 173 4.89 -36.83 18.77
N MET A 174 5.98 -37.22 18.12
CA MET A 174 6.84 -38.30 18.59
C MET A 174 7.68 -37.87 19.80
N PHE A 175 8.15 -36.61 19.80
CA PHE A 175 8.87 -36.03 20.92
C PHE A 175 7.96 -35.79 22.12
N SER A 176 6.76 -35.24 21.94
CA SER A 176 5.82 -34.99 23.04
C SER A 176 5.36 -36.27 23.74
N LYS A 177 5.25 -37.38 22.99
CA LYS A 177 4.91 -38.71 23.53
C LYS A 177 6.11 -39.46 24.12
N GLY A 178 7.32 -38.89 24.05
CA GLY A 178 8.53 -39.45 24.66
C GLY A 178 9.21 -40.57 23.88
N TYR A 179 8.79 -40.81 22.62
CA TYR A 179 9.43 -41.76 21.71
C TYR A 179 10.79 -41.26 21.19
N LEU A 180 10.92 -39.95 20.99
CA LEU A 180 12.20 -39.32 20.71
C LEU A 180 12.82 -38.84 22.03
N LYS A 181 14.08 -39.21 22.26
CA LYS A 181 14.86 -38.76 23.43
C LYS A 181 15.62 -37.48 23.12
N VAL A 182 16.06 -37.30 21.89
CA VAL A 182 16.80 -36.11 21.44
C VAL A 182 16.14 -35.55 20.19
N LEU A 183 15.85 -34.26 20.19
CA LEU A 183 15.32 -33.54 19.03
C LEU A 183 16.25 -32.38 18.68
N VAL A 184 16.89 -32.46 17.51
CA VAL A 184 17.77 -31.42 16.99
C VAL A 184 16.93 -30.45 16.15
N CYS A 185 16.94 -29.16 16.49
CA CYS A 185 16.07 -28.19 15.85
C CYS A 185 16.72 -26.83 15.58
N THR A 186 16.12 -26.07 14.65
CA THR A 186 16.45 -24.65 14.41
C THR A 186 15.63 -23.75 15.35
N ALA A 187 16.10 -22.51 15.58
CA ALA A 187 15.44 -21.53 16.47
C ALA A 187 13.95 -21.29 16.16
N THR A 188 13.53 -21.54 14.92
CA THR A 188 12.12 -21.48 14.48
C THR A 188 11.16 -22.35 15.29
N LEU A 189 11.62 -23.48 15.87
CA LEU A 189 10.78 -24.32 16.73
C LEU A 189 10.36 -23.57 17.99
N ALA A 190 11.29 -22.83 18.61
CA ALA A 190 11.07 -22.12 19.86
C ALA A 190 10.02 -21.00 19.72
N TRP A 191 9.89 -20.41 18.52
CA TRP A 191 8.85 -19.42 18.22
C TRP A 191 7.53 -20.04 17.77
N GLY A 192 7.58 -21.14 17.01
CA GLY A 192 6.43 -21.67 16.28
C GLY A 192 5.57 -22.69 17.02
N VAL A 193 6.16 -23.45 17.96
CA VAL A 193 5.47 -24.58 18.61
C VAL A 193 5.78 -24.60 20.10
N ASN A 194 4.75 -24.82 20.93
CA ASN A 194 4.94 -25.00 22.37
C ASN A 194 5.33 -26.45 22.68
N LEU A 195 6.58 -26.79 22.43
CA LEU A 195 7.14 -28.12 22.69
C LEU A 195 8.25 -28.02 23.75
N PRO A 196 7.91 -28.12 25.05
CA PRO A 196 8.91 -28.06 26.12
C PRO A 196 9.73 -29.36 26.22
N ALA A 197 10.97 -29.23 26.65
CA ALA A 197 11.91 -30.33 26.88
C ALA A 197 12.52 -30.20 28.28
N HIS A 198 12.90 -31.32 28.90
CA HIS A 198 13.55 -31.30 30.22
C HIS A 198 14.86 -30.48 30.19
N ALA A 199 15.70 -30.75 29.20
CA ALA A 199 16.94 -30.03 28.95
C ALA A 199 16.98 -29.46 27.54
N VAL A 200 17.55 -28.26 27.38
CA VAL A 200 17.73 -27.58 26.10
C VAL A 200 19.20 -27.18 25.93
N ILE A 201 19.79 -27.53 24.81
CA ILE A 201 21.20 -27.28 24.51
C ILE A 201 21.31 -26.39 23.27
N ILE A 202 21.92 -25.21 23.41
CA ILE A 202 22.26 -24.32 22.30
C ILE A 202 23.70 -24.62 21.87
N LYS A 203 23.84 -25.24 20.69
CA LYS A 203 25.14 -25.53 20.06
C LYS A 203 25.46 -24.47 19.01
N ARG A 204 26.67 -23.91 19.06
CA ARG A 204 27.16 -22.90 18.11
C ARG A 204 27.02 -23.34 16.64
N GLY A 205 26.38 -22.50 15.82
CA GLY A 205 26.48 -22.50 14.36
C GLY A 205 27.69 -21.69 13.88
N SER A 206 28.24 -22.01 12.71
CA SER A 206 29.58 -21.60 12.28
C SER A 206 29.78 -20.13 11.86
N LEU A 207 28.74 -19.31 11.66
CA LEU A 207 28.93 -17.97 11.04
C LEU A 207 28.28 -16.75 11.72
N VAL A 208 27.25 -16.87 12.56
CA VAL A 208 26.61 -15.69 13.20
C VAL A 208 26.12 -16.05 14.61
N ASP A 209 26.34 -15.14 15.57
CA ASP A 209 25.88 -15.29 16.95
C ASP A 209 24.34 -15.25 17.03
N LEU A 210 23.73 -16.08 17.88
CA LEU A 210 22.28 -16.06 18.08
C LEU A 210 21.86 -14.77 18.80
N GLY A 211 20.77 -14.16 18.32
CA GLY A 211 20.14 -13.02 18.98
C GLY A 211 19.58 -13.39 20.35
N ILE A 212 19.54 -12.42 21.27
CA ILE A 212 19.10 -12.66 22.64
C ILE A 212 17.66 -13.15 22.74
N LEU A 213 16.77 -12.65 21.87
CA LEU A 213 15.39 -13.10 21.82
C LEU A 213 15.30 -14.59 21.49
N ASP A 214 16.13 -15.08 20.55
CA ASP A 214 16.17 -16.51 20.23
C ASP A 214 16.69 -17.33 21.40
N VAL A 215 17.76 -16.87 22.08
CA VAL A 215 18.30 -17.55 23.26
C VAL A 215 17.28 -17.62 24.39
N MET A 216 16.61 -16.50 24.72
CA MET A 216 15.56 -16.46 25.73
C MET A 216 14.38 -17.35 25.36
N GLN A 217 13.96 -17.33 24.09
CA GLN A 217 12.84 -18.13 23.62
C GLN A 217 13.17 -19.64 23.65
N ILE A 218 14.40 -20.02 23.29
CA ILE A 218 14.89 -21.40 23.33
C ILE A 218 14.99 -21.88 24.80
N PHE A 219 15.58 -21.08 25.68
CA PHE A 219 15.65 -21.41 27.12
C PHE A 219 14.28 -21.44 27.79
N GLY A 220 13.32 -20.64 27.33
CA GLY A 220 11.92 -20.73 27.75
C GLY A 220 11.24 -22.06 27.41
N ARG A 221 11.89 -22.94 26.64
CA ARG A 221 11.44 -24.33 26.38
C ARG A 221 12.05 -25.36 27.34
N ALA A 222 12.99 -24.96 28.20
CA ALA A 222 13.58 -25.83 29.20
C ALA A 222 12.65 -26.01 30.41
N GLY A 223 12.42 -27.26 30.81
CA GLY A 223 11.47 -27.68 31.83
C GLY A 223 10.05 -27.83 31.28
N ARG A 224 9.48 -29.03 31.42
CA ARG A 224 8.09 -29.31 31.06
C ARG A 224 7.18 -28.96 32.24
N PRO A 225 6.26 -27.98 32.09
CA PRO A 225 5.28 -27.69 33.12
C PRO A 225 4.50 -28.95 33.47
N GLN A 226 4.31 -29.22 34.77
CA GLN A 226 3.65 -30.42 35.34
C GLN A 226 4.46 -31.72 35.38
N PHE A 227 5.56 -31.86 34.62
CA PHE A 227 6.36 -33.10 34.58
C PHE A 227 7.74 -32.97 35.21
N ASP A 228 8.39 -31.81 35.10
CA ASP A 228 9.75 -31.58 35.59
C ASP A 228 9.76 -30.63 36.81
N LYS A 229 10.60 -30.91 37.81
CA LYS A 229 10.79 -30.05 39.00
C LYS A 229 11.67 -28.83 38.71
N PHE A 230 12.58 -28.95 37.75
CA PHE A 230 13.45 -27.91 37.23
C PHE A 230 13.74 -28.21 35.75
N GLY A 231 14.13 -27.18 34.99
CA GLY A 231 14.59 -27.32 33.60
C GLY A 231 16.05 -26.95 33.49
N GLU A 232 16.78 -27.60 32.58
CA GLU A 232 18.20 -27.32 32.34
C GLU A 232 18.42 -26.63 30.99
N GLY A 233 19.08 -25.47 31.00
CA GLY A 233 19.45 -24.73 29.79
C GLY A 233 20.97 -24.62 29.67
N THR A 234 21.55 -25.25 28.64
CA THR A 234 23.00 -25.23 28.40
C THR A 234 23.31 -24.43 27.13
N ILE A 235 24.19 -23.43 27.23
CA ILE A 235 24.72 -22.70 26.06
C ILE A 235 26.20 -23.04 25.85
N ILE A 236 26.54 -23.44 24.63
CA ILE A 236 27.91 -23.71 24.20
C ILE A 236 28.34 -22.55 23.30
N THR A 237 29.15 -21.64 23.84
CA THR A 237 29.64 -20.43 23.16
C THR A 237 31.16 -20.27 23.32
N SER A 238 31.77 -19.33 22.60
CA SER A 238 33.17 -18.96 22.78
C SER A 238 33.36 -18.13 24.05
N HIS A 239 34.53 -18.26 24.69
CA HIS A 239 34.78 -17.68 26.00
C HIS A 239 34.64 -16.14 26.03
N ASP A 240 35.00 -15.48 24.93
CA ASP A 240 34.87 -14.02 24.73
C ASP A 240 33.41 -13.54 24.74
N LYS A 241 32.44 -14.43 24.48
CA LYS A 241 31.00 -14.11 24.45
C LYS A 241 30.25 -14.59 25.68
N LEU A 242 30.91 -15.32 26.59
CA LEU A 242 30.28 -15.82 27.81
C LEU A 242 29.73 -14.67 28.66
N SER A 243 30.52 -13.61 28.85
CA SER A 243 30.11 -12.40 29.58
C SER A 243 28.90 -11.73 28.92
N HIS A 244 28.88 -11.62 27.59
CA HIS A 244 27.77 -11.04 26.84
C HIS A 244 26.45 -11.78 27.09
N TYR A 245 26.43 -13.12 26.95
CA TYR A 245 25.22 -13.91 27.19
C TYR A 245 24.82 -13.94 28.67
N LEU A 246 25.78 -13.97 29.60
CA LEU A 246 25.48 -13.90 31.04
C LEU A 246 24.85 -12.57 31.45
N THR A 247 25.39 -11.44 30.97
CA THR A 247 24.81 -10.11 31.24
C THR A 247 23.41 -9.99 30.65
N LEU A 248 23.20 -10.51 29.44
CA LEU A 248 21.91 -10.44 28.76
C LEU A 248 20.83 -11.36 29.35
N LEU A 249 21.20 -12.52 29.92
CA LEU A 249 20.27 -13.41 30.61
C LEU A 249 19.88 -12.90 32.01
N THR A 250 20.74 -12.10 32.64
CA THR A 250 20.53 -11.55 33.98
C THR A 250 19.89 -10.17 33.98
N ALA A 251 20.10 -9.36 32.93
CA ALA A 251 19.47 -8.06 32.76
C ALA A 251 18.21 -8.18 31.89
N ALA A 252 17.04 -8.22 32.52
CA ALA A 252 15.76 -8.11 31.83
C ALA A 252 15.51 -6.67 31.32
N GLU A 253 16.28 -6.18 30.34
CA GLU A 253 15.88 -4.98 29.60
C GLU A 253 14.87 -5.39 28.51
N SER A 254 13.59 -5.16 28.83
CA SER A 254 12.43 -5.36 27.97
C SER A 254 12.51 -4.46 26.73
N HIS A 255 13.03 -5.03 25.64
CA HIS A 255 12.97 -4.43 24.31
C HIS A 255 11.52 -4.50 23.81
N ARG A 256 10.72 -3.48 24.10
CA ARG A 256 9.45 -3.23 23.42
C ARG A 256 9.51 -1.85 22.81
N GLU A 257 9.63 -1.80 21.49
CA GLU A 257 9.54 -0.57 20.70
C GLU A 257 8.08 -0.10 20.62
N PRO A 258 7.76 1.12 21.05
CA PRO A 258 6.58 1.81 20.56
C PRO A 258 6.94 2.57 19.28
N ILE A 259 6.46 2.08 18.14
CA ILE A 259 6.53 2.82 16.87
C ILE A 259 5.38 3.82 16.87
N ALA A 260 5.69 5.09 17.17
CA ALA A 260 4.76 6.19 16.95
C ALA A 260 4.69 6.50 15.45
N LEU A 261 3.62 6.05 14.77
CA LEU A 261 3.30 6.46 13.41
C LEU A 261 2.73 7.88 13.43
N GLY A 262 3.51 8.85 12.96
CA GLY A 262 3.07 10.25 12.78
C GLY A 262 3.59 10.80 11.46
N THR A 263 2.78 11.62 10.78
CA THR A 263 3.21 12.37 9.61
C THR A 263 3.96 13.63 10.04
N VAL A 264 5.27 13.64 9.82
CA VAL A 264 6.16 14.76 10.14
C VAL A 264 6.31 15.66 8.91
N THR A 265 6.05 16.95 9.05
CA THR A 265 6.04 17.92 7.95
C THR A 265 7.10 19.01 8.07
N ASN A 266 7.75 19.14 9.23
CA ASN A 266 8.86 20.07 9.44
C ASN A 266 9.83 19.55 10.51
N VAL A 267 10.97 20.24 10.66
CA VAL A 267 12.03 19.89 11.60
C VAL A 267 11.54 19.90 13.05
N GLU A 268 10.72 20.86 13.45
CA GLU A 268 10.21 20.98 14.83
C GLU A 268 9.31 19.80 15.21
N GLU A 269 8.37 19.44 14.32
CA GLU A 269 7.55 18.24 14.46
C GLU A 269 8.41 16.97 14.51
N ALA A 270 9.50 16.90 13.75
CA ALA A 270 10.42 15.76 13.74
C ALA A 270 11.17 15.63 15.07
N VAL A 271 11.65 16.75 15.62
CA VAL A 271 12.32 16.82 16.92
C VAL A 271 11.37 16.41 18.04
N LYS A 272 10.10 16.86 17.97
CA LYS A 272 9.04 16.43 18.88
C LYS A 272 8.74 14.94 18.71
N TRP A 273 8.64 14.45 17.48
CA TRP A 273 8.43 13.03 17.20
C TRP A 273 9.54 12.15 17.79
N LEU A 274 10.80 12.54 17.61
CA LEU A 274 11.95 11.84 18.19
C LEU A 274 11.88 11.76 19.72
N SER A 275 11.27 12.74 20.39
CA SER A 275 11.11 12.72 21.85
C SER A 275 10.19 11.60 22.36
N TYR A 276 9.35 11.01 21.50
CA TYR A 276 8.52 9.86 21.84
C TYR A 276 9.23 8.51 21.63
N THR A 277 10.45 8.52 21.09
CA THR A 277 11.16 7.30 20.74
C THR A 277 11.95 6.72 21.89
N TYR A 278 12.17 5.39 21.86
CA TYR A 278 13.08 4.73 22.80
C TYR A 278 14.52 5.26 22.71
N LEU A 279 14.95 5.66 21.50
CA LEU A 279 16.27 6.27 21.29
C LEU A 279 16.45 7.51 22.16
N TYR A 280 15.47 8.41 22.22
CA TYR A 280 15.55 9.60 23.08
C TYR A 280 15.69 9.27 24.56
N VAL A 281 14.91 8.31 25.05
CA VAL A 281 14.99 7.85 26.45
C VAL A 281 16.40 7.34 26.76
N ARG A 282 16.99 6.55 25.84
CA ARG A 282 18.33 5.98 26.02
C ARG A 282 19.47 6.99 25.88
N MET A 283 19.35 7.94 24.96
CA MET A 283 20.32 9.04 24.83
C MET A 283 20.38 9.88 26.10
N ARG A 284 19.26 10.04 26.83
CA ARG A 284 19.25 10.73 28.13
C ARG A 284 19.76 9.88 29.28
N ALA A 285 19.42 8.59 29.29
CA ALA A 285 19.86 7.67 30.34
C ALA A 285 21.36 7.39 30.29
N ASN A 286 21.91 7.19 29.09
CA ASN A 286 23.32 6.83 28.88
C ASN A 286 23.94 7.62 27.69
N PRO A 287 24.17 8.95 27.81
CA PRO A 287 24.58 9.79 26.68
C PRO A 287 25.88 9.36 25.99
N LEU A 288 26.88 8.94 26.76
CA LEU A 288 28.18 8.49 26.26
C LEU A 288 28.10 7.33 25.27
N VAL A 289 27.19 6.38 25.50
CA VAL A 289 27.01 5.20 24.63
C VAL A 289 26.51 5.60 23.24
N TYR A 290 25.76 6.70 23.18
CA TYR A 290 25.19 7.24 21.94
C TYR A 290 26.06 8.35 21.33
N GLY A 291 27.34 8.44 21.75
CA GLY A 291 28.30 9.41 21.20
C GLY A 291 28.13 10.84 21.72
N ILE A 292 27.32 11.05 22.76
CA ILE A 292 27.06 12.37 23.33
C ILE A 292 28.01 12.62 24.49
N ASN A 293 28.89 13.60 24.35
CA ASN A 293 29.84 13.98 25.40
C ASN A 293 29.10 14.55 26.62
N HIS A 294 29.56 14.23 27.84
CA HIS A 294 29.00 14.76 29.09
C HIS A 294 28.90 16.29 29.12
N LYS A 295 29.90 16.99 28.55
CA LYS A 295 29.86 18.46 28.47
C LYS A 295 28.73 18.96 27.57
N ALA A 296 28.49 18.29 26.45
CA ALA A 296 27.40 18.63 25.53
C ALA A 296 26.03 18.35 26.17
N TYR A 297 25.88 17.24 26.90
CA TYR A 297 24.66 16.93 27.63
C TYR A 297 24.37 17.91 28.78
N GLN A 298 25.41 18.41 29.46
CA GLN A 298 25.22 19.44 30.49
C GLN A 298 24.71 20.77 29.92
N MET A 299 25.11 21.11 28.69
CA MET A 299 24.66 22.31 27.98
C MET A 299 23.27 22.14 27.35
N ASP A 300 22.91 20.92 26.94
CA ASP A 300 21.60 20.56 26.36
C ASP A 300 21.00 19.32 27.06
N PRO A 301 20.48 19.45 28.29
CA PRO A 301 19.94 18.30 29.05
C PRO A 301 18.69 17.68 28.42
N SER A 302 17.94 18.49 27.66
CA SER A 302 16.77 18.04 26.91
C SER A 302 17.14 17.45 25.56
N LEU A 303 18.42 17.50 25.13
CA LEU A 303 18.93 17.05 23.83
C LEU A 303 18.18 17.65 22.62
N GLU A 304 17.66 18.86 22.75
CA GLU A 304 16.86 19.49 21.70
C GLU A 304 17.71 19.92 20.50
N LEU A 305 18.86 20.54 20.74
CA LEU A 305 19.79 20.94 19.68
C LEU A 305 20.37 19.71 18.99
N TYR A 306 20.76 18.71 19.77
CA TYR A 306 21.27 17.45 19.23
C TYR A 306 20.24 16.73 18.34
N ARG A 307 18.96 16.67 18.76
CA ARG A 307 17.88 16.11 17.93
C ARG A 307 17.66 16.93 16.67
N LYS A 308 17.72 18.26 16.75
CA LYS A 308 17.54 19.15 15.60
C LYS A 308 18.64 18.91 14.56
N GLU A 309 19.89 18.81 14.97
CA GLU A 309 21.02 18.48 14.09
C GLU A 309 20.85 17.11 13.41
N LEU A 310 20.47 16.09 14.18
CA LEU A 310 20.21 14.74 13.66
C LEU A 310 19.10 14.72 12.61
N VAL A 311 18.00 15.45 12.86
CA VAL A 311 16.88 15.59 11.93
C VAL A 311 17.31 16.30 10.66
N VAL A 312 18.06 17.40 10.76
CA VAL A 312 18.53 18.17 9.61
C VAL A 312 19.49 17.34 8.76
N GLU A 313 20.42 16.61 9.38
CA GLU A 313 21.34 15.71 8.65
C GLU A 313 20.57 14.59 7.92
N CYS A 314 19.60 13.96 8.59
CA CYS A 314 18.71 12.98 7.96
C CYS A 314 17.92 13.61 6.80
N GLY A 315 17.40 14.82 6.99
CA GLY A 315 16.69 15.60 5.97
C GLY A 315 17.54 15.80 4.72
N ARG A 316 18.81 16.21 4.87
CA ARG A 316 19.76 16.36 3.75
C ARG A 316 20.03 15.04 3.03
N LYS A 317 20.21 13.93 3.75
CA LYS A 317 20.43 12.59 3.15
C LYS A 317 19.21 12.14 2.33
N LEU A 318 18.01 12.32 2.86
CA LEU A 318 16.77 11.96 2.18
C LEU A 318 16.47 12.86 0.97
N ASP A 319 16.82 14.14 1.04
CA ASP A 319 16.71 15.09 -0.08
C ASP A 319 17.70 14.75 -1.21
N LYS A 320 18.95 14.44 -0.87
CA LYS A 320 19.95 13.94 -1.84
C LYS A 320 19.47 12.68 -2.56
N ALA A 321 18.85 11.75 -1.84
CA ALA A 321 18.23 10.55 -2.42
C ALA A 321 16.91 10.82 -3.16
N ARG A 322 16.47 12.09 -3.26
CA ARG A 322 15.22 12.54 -3.89
C ARG A 322 13.96 11.91 -3.27
N MET A 323 14.03 11.49 -2.01
CA MET A 323 12.89 10.90 -1.29
C MET A 323 12.02 11.98 -0.65
N ILE A 324 12.61 13.10 -0.24
CA ILE A 324 11.89 14.29 0.20
C ILE A 324 12.42 15.52 -0.56
N ARG A 325 11.69 16.63 -0.47
CA ARG A 325 12.19 17.97 -0.74
C ARG A 325 12.36 18.67 0.60
N PHE A 326 13.59 19.05 0.92
CA PHE A 326 13.90 19.72 2.18
C PHE A 326 14.29 21.17 1.94
N GLU A 327 13.47 22.11 2.43
CA GLU A 327 13.83 23.53 2.44
C GLU A 327 14.48 23.88 3.79
N GLU A 328 15.81 23.94 3.81
CA GLU A 328 16.58 24.10 5.05
C GLU A 328 16.30 25.43 5.77
N ARG A 329 15.98 26.50 5.04
CA ARG A 329 15.67 27.82 5.60
C ARG A 329 14.38 27.83 6.42
N THR A 330 13.34 27.12 5.94
CA THR A 330 12.03 27.05 6.60
C THR A 330 11.91 25.82 7.50
N GLY A 331 12.83 24.84 7.35
CA GLY A 331 12.76 23.57 8.05
C GLY A 331 11.64 22.66 7.54
N TYR A 332 11.07 22.93 6.35
CA TYR A 332 9.91 22.22 5.82
C TYR A 332 10.30 20.97 5.02
N PHE A 333 9.54 19.88 5.20
CA PHE A 333 9.67 18.64 4.45
C PHE A 333 8.46 18.43 3.54
N ALA A 334 8.70 18.29 2.24
CA ALA A 334 7.69 17.81 1.29
C ALA A 334 8.03 16.39 0.82
N SER A 335 7.10 15.45 1.01
CA SER A 335 7.28 14.08 0.55
C SER A 335 7.20 13.98 -0.97
N THR A 336 8.15 13.27 -1.59
CA THR A 336 8.09 12.96 -3.03
C THR A 336 7.38 11.64 -3.29
N ASP A 337 6.95 11.39 -4.52
CA ASP A 337 6.41 10.09 -4.91
C ASP A 337 7.41 8.95 -4.71
N LEU A 338 8.69 9.18 -4.98
CA LEU A 338 9.76 8.22 -4.76
C LEU A 338 9.88 7.85 -3.28
N GLY A 339 9.86 8.85 -2.40
CA GLY A 339 9.88 8.63 -0.94
C GLY A 339 8.66 7.88 -0.44
N ARG A 340 7.47 8.19 -0.97
CA ARG A 340 6.23 7.46 -0.63
C ARG A 340 6.31 6.00 -1.05
N THR A 341 6.73 5.72 -2.28
CA THR A 341 6.90 4.34 -2.78
C THR A 341 7.96 3.60 -1.96
N ALA A 342 9.11 4.21 -1.68
CA ALA A 342 10.15 3.60 -0.85
C ALA A 342 9.65 3.26 0.55
N SER A 343 8.86 4.14 1.19
CA SER A 343 8.26 3.89 2.50
C SER A 343 7.23 2.76 2.45
N HIS A 344 6.32 2.75 1.47
CA HIS A 344 5.30 1.69 1.31
C HIS A 344 5.93 0.30 1.12
N PHE A 345 7.04 0.22 0.40
CA PHE A 345 7.76 -1.03 0.15
C PHE A 345 8.94 -1.27 1.10
N TYR A 346 9.07 -0.50 2.18
CA TYR A 346 10.13 -0.67 3.17
C TYR A 346 11.55 -0.77 2.55
N ILE A 347 11.84 0.12 1.60
CA ILE A 347 13.12 0.20 0.90
C ILE A 347 14.02 1.23 1.58
N LYS A 348 15.27 0.84 1.84
CA LYS A 348 16.29 1.70 2.45
C LYS A 348 16.69 2.83 1.50
N TYR A 349 17.02 4.01 2.04
CA TYR A 349 17.38 5.18 1.23
C TYR A 349 18.61 4.94 0.33
N ASN A 350 19.64 4.22 0.79
CA ASN A 350 20.81 3.86 -0.03
C ASN A 350 20.42 3.07 -1.29
N THR A 351 19.42 2.19 -1.18
CA THR A 351 18.91 1.42 -2.31
C THR A 351 18.19 2.32 -3.32
N ILE A 352 17.46 3.33 -2.83
CA ILE A 352 16.83 4.35 -3.70
C ILE A 352 17.88 5.23 -4.40
N GLU A 353 18.96 5.59 -3.70
CA GLU A 353 20.09 6.32 -4.30
C GLU A 353 20.71 5.50 -5.44
N THR A 354 20.94 4.20 -5.22
CA THR A 354 21.41 3.27 -6.26
C THR A 354 20.45 3.19 -7.45
N PHE A 355 19.13 3.17 -7.21
CA PHE A 355 18.14 3.17 -8.29
C PHE A 355 18.13 4.49 -9.07
N ASN A 356 18.29 5.62 -8.39
CA ASN A 356 18.36 6.92 -9.08
C ASN A 356 19.52 7.00 -10.07
N GLU A 357 20.63 6.32 -9.79
CA GLU A 357 21.81 6.28 -10.66
C GLU A 357 21.70 5.25 -11.78
N LEU A 358 21.19 4.05 -11.48
CA LEU A 358 21.27 2.91 -12.40
C LEU A 358 19.98 2.69 -13.23
N PHE A 359 18.81 3.10 -12.74
CA PHE A 359 17.50 2.75 -13.33
C PHE A 359 16.98 3.80 -14.33
N ASN A 360 16.68 3.37 -15.56
CA ASN A 360 16.13 4.21 -16.65
C ASN A 360 15.10 3.43 -17.49
N SER A 361 14.44 4.08 -18.46
CA SER A 361 13.35 3.49 -19.25
C SER A 361 13.78 2.39 -20.23
N GLN A 362 15.07 2.31 -20.59
CA GLN A 362 15.56 1.44 -21.66
C GLN A 362 16.19 0.12 -21.16
N ARG A 363 16.25 -0.10 -19.84
CA ARG A 363 16.84 -1.31 -19.25
C ARG A 363 16.12 -2.59 -19.67
N THR A 364 16.88 -3.65 -19.90
CA THR A 364 16.38 -5.01 -20.18
C THR A 364 16.02 -5.74 -18.89
N GLU A 365 15.34 -6.89 -18.98
CA GLU A 365 15.06 -7.76 -17.83
C GLU A 365 16.36 -8.18 -17.11
N ALA A 366 17.40 -8.50 -17.87
CA ALA A 366 18.71 -8.88 -17.32
C ALA A 366 19.37 -7.71 -16.56
N ASP A 367 19.29 -6.49 -17.10
CA ASP A 367 19.77 -5.28 -16.40
C ASP A 367 19.02 -5.04 -15.10
N ILE A 368 17.69 -5.23 -15.09
CA ILE A 368 16.86 -5.06 -13.90
C ILE A 368 17.26 -6.07 -12.83
N LEU A 369 17.42 -7.35 -13.19
CA LEU A 369 17.89 -8.38 -12.25
C LEU A 369 19.27 -8.02 -11.70
N SER A 370 20.19 -7.53 -12.54
CA SER A 370 21.51 -7.07 -12.07
C SER A 370 21.42 -5.91 -11.08
N ILE A 371 20.57 -4.91 -11.34
CA ILE A 371 20.36 -3.75 -10.45
C ILE A 371 19.80 -4.20 -9.09
N VAL A 372 18.83 -5.13 -9.09
CA VAL A 372 18.26 -5.68 -7.84
C VAL A 372 19.29 -6.49 -7.06
N SER A 373 20.22 -7.16 -7.77
CA SER A 373 21.19 -8.05 -7.16
C SER A 373 22.41 -7.37 -6.54
N LYS A 374 22.72 -6.11 -6.85
CA LYS A 374 23.87 -5.33 -6.33
C LYS A 374 23.87 -5.04 -4.81
N VAL A 375 23.13 -5.82 -4.01
CA VAL A 375 22.79 -5.49 -2.61
C VAL A 375 23.55 -6.35 -1.57
N ARG A 376 24.42 -7.30 -1.95
CA ARG A 376 25.21 -8.06 -0.95
C ARG A 376 26.42 -8.80 -1.54
N ASP A 377 27.48 -8.98 -0.72
CA ASP A 377 28.68 -9.77 -1.03
C ASP A 377 28.91 -10.92 -0.06
N GLU A 378 28.78 -12.18 -0.51
CA GLU A 378 29.38 -13.40 0.11
C GLU A 378 29.53 -14.53 -0.95
N GLU A 379 30.65 -15.27 -0.91
CA GLU A 379 31.14 -16.28 -1.90
C GLU A 379 30.62 -17.71 -1.66
N LEU A 380 30.73 -18.63 -2.66
CA LEU A 380 30.82 -20.12 -2.55
C LEU A 380 30.87 -20.83 -3.95
N ASP A 381 31.46 -22.03 -4.03
CA ASP A 381 31.78 -22.82 -5.25
C ASP A 381 30.59 -23.52 -5.96
N GLU A 382 29.39 -23.61 -5.36
CA GLU A 382 28.21 -24.33 -5.92
C GLU A 382 27.46 -23.53 -7.01
N LEU A 383 27.87 -22.28 -7.24
CA LEU A 383 27.19 -21.32 -8.12
C LEU A 383 27.43 -21.55 -9.61
N GLU A 384 28.54 -22.16 -10.02
CA GLU A 384 28.84 -22.41 -11.44
C GLU A 384 27.87 -23.40 -12.07
N GLN A 385 27.51 -24.47 -11.35
CA GLN A 385 26.55 -25.47 -11.83
C GLN A 385 25.15 -24.87 -11.97
N MET A 386 24.72 -24.02 -11.02
CA MET A 386 23.42 -23.33 -11.07
C MET A 386 23.35 -22.29 -12.19
N LEU A 387 24.46 -21.57 -12.45
CA LEU A 387 24.56 -20.63 -13.54
C LEU A 387 24.32 -21.32 -14.89
N CYS A 388 24.89 -22.50 -15.12
CA CYS A 388 24.73 -23.23 -16.38
C CYS A 388 23.38 -23.95 -16.51
N SER A 389 22.78 -24.37 -15.38
CA SER A 389 21.62 -25.28 -15.41
C SER A 389 20.26 -24.56 -15.27
N PHE A 390 20.22 -23.39 -14.61
CA PHE A 390 18.95 -22.76 -14.22
C PHE A 390 18.83 -21.28 -14.59
N CYS A 391 19.91 -20.60 -14.98
CA CYS A 391 19.86 -19.18 -15.37
C CYS A 391 19.51 -19.05 -16.86
N GLU A 392 18.38 -18.38 -17.13
CA GLU A 392 17.88 -18.12 -18.50
C GLU A 392 18.37 -16.77 -19.04
N LEU A 393 18.76 -15.86 -18.14
CA LEU A 393 19.23 -14.51 -18.46
C LEU A 393 20.70 -14.33 -18.04
N PRO A 394 21.46 -13.46 -18.72
CA PRO A 394 22.84 -13.17 -18.34
C PRO A 394 22.96 -12.71 -16.87
N ALA A 395 23.70 -13.48 -16.06
CA ALA A 395 23.99 -13.13 -14.68
C ALA A 395 25.22 -12.21 -14.60
N ALA A 396 24.99 -10.90 -14.80
CA ALA A 396 26.06 -9.91 -14.67
C ALA A 396 26.71 -9.99 -13.27
N GLY A 397 28.04 -10.15 -13.24
CA GLY A 397 28.83 -10.38 -12.03
C GLY A 397 29.43 -11.78 -11.90
N GLY A 398 28.90 -12.78 -12.62
CA GLY A 398 29.41 -14.15 -12.57
C GLY A 398 29.29 -14.80 -11.18
N VAL A 399 30.12 -15.80 -10.92
CA VAL A 399 30.13 -16.52 -9.62
C VAL A 399 30.99 -15.82 -8.58
N GLU A 400 31.97 -15.04 -9.03
CA GLU A 400 32.98 -14.42 -8.17
C GLU A 400 32.46 -13.20 -7.40
N ASN A 401 31.46 -12.50 -7.94
CA ASN A 401 30.90 -11.33 -7.28
C ASN A 401 29.62 -11.68 -6.50
N GLY A 402 29.46 -11.06 -5.33
CA GLY A 402 28.28 -11.23 -4.49
C GLY A 402 26.95 -10.90 -5.15
N TYR A 403 26.93 -9.84 -5.96
CA TYR A 403 25.75 -9.49 -6.73
C TYR A 403 25.49 -10.48 -7.88
N GLY A 404 26.51 -11.17 -8.36
CA GLY A 404 26.36 -12.30 -9.27
C GLY A 404 25.64 -13.47 -8.58
N LYS A 405 26.04 -13.83 -7.36
CA LYS A 405 25.34 -14.83 -6.52
C LYS A 405 23.86 -14.51 -6.36
N VAL A 406 23.50 -13.29 -5.98
CA VAL A 406 22.08 -12.89 -5.79
C VAL A 406 21.29 -13.05 -7.09
N ASN A 407 21.88 -12.70 -8.24
CA ASN A 407 21.26 -12.88 -9.55
C ASN A 407 21.03 -14.37 -9.87
N ILE A 408 22.05 -15.21 -9.69
CA ILE A 408 21.97 -16.66 -9.91
C ILE A 408 20.90 -17.30 -9.02
N LEU A 409 20.87 -16.95 -7.73
CA LEU A 409 19.88 -17.50 -6.79
C LEU A 409 18.46 -17.08 -7.14
N LEU A 410 18.26 -15.83 -7.57
CA LEU A 410 16.94 -15.35 -8.00
C LEU A 410 16.45 -16.06 -9.26
N GLN A 411 17.32 -16.22 -10.27
CA GLN A 411 16.97 -16.96 -11.47
C GLN A 411 16.72 -18.45 -11.17
N THR A 412 17.53 -19.06 -10.32
CA THR A 412 17.34 -20.45 -9.86
C THR A 412 16.00 -20.61 -9.14
N TYR A 413 15.60 -19.63 -8.31
CA TYR A 413 14.30 -19.62 -7.65
C TYR A 413 13.14 -19.60 -8.67
N ILE A 414 13.24 -18.75 -9.69
CA ILE A 414 12.24 -18.61 -10.76
C ILE A 414 12.13 -19.89 -11.57
N SER A 415 13.27 -20.49 -11.95
CA SER A 415 13.36 -21.73 -12.73
C SER A 415 12.98 -22.99 -11.94
N ARG A 416 12.72 -22.86 -10.62
CA ARG A 416 12.44 -23.98 -9.71
C ARG A 416 13.60 -25.00 -9.65
N GLY A 417 14.83 -24.50 -9.72
CA GLY A 417 16.03 -25.32 -9.61
C GLY A 417 16.14 -25.99 -8.25
N GLU A 418 16.71 -27.19 -8.24
CA GLU A 418 17.05 -27.92 -7.02
C GLU A 418 18.37 -27.38 -6.46
N VAL A 419 18.42 -27.17 -5.15
CA VAL A 419 19.59 -26.66 -4.44
C VAL A 419 19.85 -27.60 -3.27
N ASP A 420 21.05 -28.17 -3.20
CA ASP A 420 21.40 -29.19 -2.23
C ASP A 420 21.89 -28.60 -0.91
N SER A 421 22.62 -27.48 -0.98
CA SER A 421 23.12 -26.80 0.22
C SER A 421 22.05 -26.04 0.99
N PHE A 422 21.91 -26.36 2.28
CA PHE A 422 20.95 -25.71 3.18
C PHE A 422 21.18 -24.21 3.35
N SER A 423 22.44 -23.73 3.30
CA SER A 423 22.73 -22.29 3.37
C SER A 423 22.18 -21.55 2.16
N LEU A 424 22.35 -22.13 0.96
CA LEU A 424 21.86 -21.55 -0.29
C LEU A 424 20.33 -21.58 -0.39
N ILE A 425 19.66 -22.61 0.14
CA ILE A 425 18.18 -22.64 0.21
C ILE A 425 17.64 -21.46 1.04
N SER A 426 18.32 -21.15 2.16
CA SER A 426 17.97 -20.01 3.01
C SER A 426 18.22 -18.68 2.29
N ASP A 427 19.40 -18.51 1.68
CA ASP A 427 19.75 -17.32 0.91
C ASP A 427 18.79 -17.09 -0.27
N LEU A 428 18.47 -18.15 -1.01
CA LEU A 428 17.54 -18.12 -2.14
C LEU A 428 16.14 -17.68 -1.72
N SER A 429 15.64 -18.20 -0.60
CA SER A 429 14.35 -17.80 -0.03
C SER A 429 14.35 -16.32 0.40
N TYR A 430 15.44 -15.87 1.02
CA TYR A 430 15.62 -14.47 1.43
C TYR A 430 15.69 -13.52 0.23
N VAL A 431 16.48 -13.87 -0.78
CA VAL A 431 16.62 -13.10 -2.02
C VAL A 431 15.27 -12.98 -2.73
N ALA A 432 14.53 -14.08 -2.89
CA ALA A 432 13.24 -14.09 -3.54
C ALA A 432 12.22 -13.16 -2.84
N GLN A 433 12.12 -13.24 -1.52
CA GLN A 433 11.19 -12.41 -0.73
C GLN A 433 11.51 -10.90 -0.86
N ASN A 434 12.79 -10.54 -0.82
CA ASN A 434 13.20 -9.15 -0.96
C ASN A 434 13.07 -8.66 -2.41
N ALA A 435 13.42 -9.49 -3.40
CA ALA A 435 13.33 -9.18 -4.81
C ALA A 435 11.88 -8.88 -5.23
N ALA A 436 10.92 -9.69 -4.79
CA ALA A 436 9.49 -9.47 -5.09
C ALA A 436 9.03 -8.06 -4.67
N ARG A 437 9.40 -7.64 -3.45
CA ARG A 437 9.07 -6.30 -2.91
C ARG A 437 9.79 -5.18 -3.64
N ILE A 438 11.07 -5.37 -3.95
CA ILE A 438 11.91 -4.37 -4.64
C ILE A 438 11.42 -4.14 -6.08
N VAL A 439 11.20 -5.22 -6.84
CA VAL A 439 10.72 -5.14 -8.23
C VAL A 439 9.33 -4.52 -8.27
N ARG A 440 8.48 -4.78 -7.27
CA ARG A 440 7.16 -4.12 -7.15
C ARG A 440 7.26 -2.62 -6.92
N ALA A 441 8.24 -2.17 -6.12
CA ALA A 441 8.49 -0.75 -5.96
C ALA A 441 9.02 -0.10 -7.24
N LEU A 442 9.92 -0.77 -7.97
CA LEU A 442 10.41 -0.31 -9.27
C LEU A 442 9.26 -0.19 -10.28
N PHE A 443 8.33 -1.15 -10.29
CA PHE A 443 7.11 -1.08 -11.12
C PHE A 443 6.31 0.19 -10.84
N GLU A 444 6.04 0.49 -9.56
CA GLU A 444 5.33 1.72 -9.20
C GLU A 444 6.10 2.99 -9.59
N ILE A 445 7.43 2.99 -9.44
CA ILE A 445 8.28 4.10 -9.87
C ILE A 445 8.17 4.31 -11.39
N ALA A 446 8.26 3.24 -12.19
CA ALA A 446 8.15 3.29 -13.64
C ALA A 446 6.77 3.78 -14.10
N LEU A 447 5.70 3.28 -13.47
CA LEU A 447 4.32 3.69 -13.76
C LEU A 447 4.12 5.19 -13.50
N ARG A 448 4.63 5.70 -12.37
CA ARG A 448 4.55 7.13 -12.03
C ARG A 448 5.44 8.01 -12.92
N LYS A 449 6.59 7.50 -13.36
CA LYS A 449 7.45 8.13 -14.36
C LYS A 449 6.88 8.07 -15.79
N ARG A 450 5.75 7.38 -15.99
CA ARG A 450 5.02 7.25 -17.26
C ARG A 450 5.80 6.50 -18.35
N TRP A 451 6.55 5.46 -18.00
CA TRP A 451 7.34 4.66 -18.94
C TRP A 451 6.63 3.34 -19.31
N PRO A 452 5.89 3.26 -20.45
CA PRO A 452 5.00 2.13 -20.73
C PRO A 452 5.75 0.81 -20.87
N THR A 453 6.83 0.78 -21.65
CA THR A 453 7.65 -0.41 -21.88
C THR A 453 8.22 -0.95 -20.56
N MET A 454 8.78 -0.07 -19.73
CA MET A 454 9.39 -0.43 -18.46
C MET A 454 8.35 -0.88 -17.43
N THR A 455 7.21 -0.20 -17.35
CA THR A 455 6.07 -0.60 -16.51
C THR A 455 5.61 -2.01 -16.85
N TYR A 456 5.45 -2.32 -18.14
CA TYR A 456 5.08 -3.66 -18.60
C TYR A 456 6.12 -4.71 -18.17
N ARG A 457 7.40 -4.48 -18.46
CA ARG A 457 8.50 -5.39 -18.09
C ARG A 457 8.54 -5.67 -16.58
N LEU A 458 8.46 -4.63 -15.76
CA LEU A 458 8.52 -4.76 -14.29
C LEU A 458 7.28 -5.44 -13.72
N LEU A 459 6.09 -5.18 -14.28
CA LEU A 459 4.88 -5.88 -13.89
C LEU A 459 4.99 -7.38 -14.23
N THR A 460 5.51 -7.70 -15.40
CA THR A 460 5.79 -9.08 -15.81
C THR A 460 6.81 -9.74 -14.88
N LEU A 461 7.93 -9.06 -14.55
CA LEU A 461 8.91 -9.57 -13.59
C LEU A 461 8.32 -9.80 -12.19
N CYS A 462 7.43 -8.93 -11.71
CA CYS A 462 6.71 -9.16 -10.45
C CYS A 462 5.98 -10.51 -10.48
N LYS A 463 5.26 -10.79 -11.57
CA LYS A 463 4.52 -12.05 -11.74
C LYS A 463 5.45 -13.24 -11.90
N VAL A 464 6.56 -13.08 -12.63
CA VAL A 464 7.56 -14.14 -12.85
C VAL A 464 8.14 -14.61 -11.52
N ILE A 465 8.49 -13.66 -10.64
CA ILE A 465 9.03 -13.96 -9.30
C ILE A 465 7.94 -14.62 -8.44
N ASP A 466 6.73 -14.05 -8.38
CA ASP A 466 5.63 -14.56 -7.54
C ASP A 466 5.17 -15.97 -7.98
N LYS A 467 5.05 -16.21 -9.29
CA LYS A 467 4.61 -17.49 -9.86
C LYS A 467 5.72 -18.53 -9.99
N ARG A 468 6.98 -18.14 -9.78
CA ARG A 468 8.17 -18.96 -10.07
C ARG A 468 8.06 -19.58 -11.46
N LEU A 469 7.86 -18.72 -12.44
CA LEU A 469 7.56 -19.10 -13.81
C LEU A 469 7.98 -17.98 -14.76
N TRP A 470 8.86 -18.28 -15.72
CA TRP A 470 9.27 -17.31 -16.73
C TRP A 470 8.11 -16.90 -17.65
N GLY A 471 8.14 -15.64 -18.10
CA GLY A 471 7.06 -15.05 -18.90
C GLY A 471 6.89 -15.67 -20.29
N PHE A 472 7.92 -16.34 -20.81
CA PHE A 472 7.89 -17.04 -22.09
C PHE A 472 7.30 -18.47 -21.99
N CYS A 473 7.10 -18.99 -20.77
CA CYS A 473 6.51 -20.31 -20.57
C CYS A 473 4.99 -20.29 -20.80
N HIS A 474 4.40 -21.45 -21.06
CA HIS A 474 2.97 -21.52 -21.33
C HIS A 474 2.12 -21.11 -20.11
N PRO A 475 1.12 -20.20 -20.24
CA PRO A 475 0.33 -19.69 -19.11
C PRO A 475 -0.37 -20.76 -18.26
N LEU A 476 -0.71 -21.90 -18.87
CA LEU A 476 -1.31 -23.04 -18.16
C LEU A 476 -0.42 -23.67 -17.09
N ARG A 477 0.90 -23.39 -17.05
CA ARG A 477 1.78 -23.81 -15.95
C ARG A 477 1.40 -23.20 -14.60
N GLN A 478 0.54 -22.19 -14.59
CA GLN A 478 -0.03 -21.59 -13.38
C GLN A 478 -1.09 -22.49 -12.71
N PHE A 479 -1.59 -23.52 -13.40
CA PHE A 479 -2.56 -24.48 -12.84
C PHE A 479 -1.86 -25.73 -12.30
N PRO A 480 -1.98 -26.03 -10.99
CA PRO A 480 -1.34 -27.20 -10.39
C PRO A 480 -2.01 -28.54 -10.81
N THR A 481 -3.19 -28.48 -11.42
CA THR A 481 -3.96 -29.66 -11.86
C THR A 481 -3.38 -30.34 -13.10
N LEU A 482 -2.54 -29.65 -13.88
CA LEU A 482 -1.96 -30.18 -15.11
C LEU A 482 -0.58 -30.77 -14.83
N SER A 483 -0.33 -31.98 -15.36
CA SER A 483 0.95 -32.64 -15.18
C SER A 483 2.05 -32.02 -16.06
N PRO A 484 3.33 -32.08 -15.65
CA PRO A 484 4.45 -31.58 -16.45
C PRO A 484 4.52 -32.18 -17.87
N VAL A 485 4.15 -33.45 -18.02
CA VAL A 485 4.13 -34.15 -19.33
C VAL A 485 3.15 -33.49 -20.30
N VAL A 486 1.96 -33.11 -19.82
CA VAL A 486 0.95 -32.43 -20.64
C VAL A 486 1.42 -31.02 -21.03
N LEU A 487 2.00 -30.30 -20.08
CA LEU A 487 2.52 -28.94 -20.28
C LEU A 487 3.67 -28.90 -21.29
N ASN A 488 4.63 -29.83 -21.20
CA ASN A 488 5.73 -29.93 -22.14
C ASN A 488 5.23 -30.23 -23.56
N ARG A 489 4.24 -31.13 -23.73
CA ARG A 489 3.62 -31.40 -25.03
C ARG A 489 2.89 -30.19 -25.61
N LEU A 490 2.22 -29.40 -24.78
CA LEU A 490 1.58 -28.14 -25.22
C LEU A 490 2.62 -27.18 -25.79
N GLU A 491 3.77 -27.06 -25.13
CA GLU A 491 4.88 -26.19 -25.53
C GLU A 491 5.61 -26.69 -26.78
N GLU A 492 5.88 -28.01 -26.89
CA GLU A 492 6.43 -28.64 -28.09
C GLU A 492 5.57 -28.38 -29.34
N LYS A 493 4.25 -28.41 -29.17
CA LYS A 493 3.27 -28.15 -30.24
C LYS A 493 3.01 -26.65 -30.47
N LYS A 494 3.60 -25.76 -29.66
CA LYS A 494 3.42 -24.31 -29.71
C LYS A 494 1.95 -23.88 -29.74
N LEU A 495 1.11 -24.54 -28.94
CA LEU A 495 -0.31 -24.21 -28.84
C LEU A 495 -0.49 -22.99 -27.93
N SER A 496 -1.14 -21.93 -28.43
CA SER A 496 -1.47 -20.75 -27.63
C SER A 496 -2.79 -20.92 -26.88
N VAL A 497 -3.01 -20.11 -25.84
CA VAL A 497 -4.26 -20.08 -25.08
C VAL A 497 -5.45 -19.78 -25.99
N ASP A 498 -5.32 -18.82 -26.91
CA ASP A 498 -6.41 -18.45 -27.84
C ASP A 498 -6.76 -19.59 -28.80
N LYS A 499 -5.76 -20.26 -29.35
CA LYS A 499 -5.99 -21.45 -30.18
C LYS A 499 -6.68 -22.57 -29.40
N LEU A 500 -6.28 -22.78 -28.14
CA LEU A 500 -6.93 -23.75 -27.25
C LEU A 500 -8.37 -23.32 -26.87
N LYS A 501 -8.69 -22.02 -26.82
CA LYS A 501 -10.05 -21.50 -26.61
C LYS A 501 -10.99 -21.81 -27.78
N GLU A 502 -10.47 -21.92 -29.00
CA GLU A 502 -11.26 -22.28 -30.18
C GLU A 502 -11.42 -23.79 -30.37
N MET A 503 -10.38 -24.57 -30.07
CA MET A 503 -10.37 -26.03 -30.27
C MET A 503 -11.40 -26.78 -29.42
N ARG A 504 -11.95 -27.89 -29.93
CA ARG A 504 -12.83 -28.77 -29.13
C ARG A 504 -12.03 -29.60 -28.13
N LYS A 505 -12.68 -30.02 -27.03
CA LYS A 505 -12.03 -30.85 -25.99
C LYS A 505 -11.41 -32.14 -26.56
N ASP A 506 -12.06 -32.74 -27.56
CA ASP A 506 -11.60 -34.00 -28.16
C ASP A 506 -10.37 -33.76 -29.05
N GLU A 507 -10.33 -32.65 -29.79
CA GLU A 507 -9.17 -32.22 -30.58
C GLU A 507 -7.95 -31.96 -29.69
N ILE A 508 -8.15 -31.28 -28.56
CA ILE A 508 -7.09 -31.06 -27.57
C ILE A 508 -6.57 -32.40 -27.04
N GLY A 509 -7.47 -33.32 -26.67
CA GLY A 509 -7.10 -34.65 -26.20
C GLY A 509 -6.30 -35.45 -27.24
N HIS A 510 -6.71 -35.40 -28.51
CA HIS A 510 -6.00 -36.04 -29.61
C HIS A 510 -4.62 -35.43 -29.86
N MET A 511 -4.50 -34.10 -29.89
CA MET A 511 -3.21 -33.41 -30.11
C MET A 511 -2.20 -33.69 -29.01
N LEU A 512 -2.67 -33.89 -27.78
CA LEU A 512 -1.83 -34.21 -26.62
C LEU A 512 -1.59 -35.71 -26.46
N HIS A 513 -2.14 -36.55 -27.34
CA HIS A 513 -2.14 -38.01 -27.22
C HIS A 513 -2.65 -38.49 -25.85
N HIS A 514 -3.68 -37.81 -25.33
CA HIS A 514 -4.28 -38.08 -24.03
C HIS A 514 -5.76 -37.68 -24.02
N VAL A 515 -6.64 -38.55 -24.54
CA VAL A 515 -8.06 -38.25 -24.82
C VAL A 515 -8.80 -37.63 -23.61
N ASN A 516 -8.59 -38.16 -22.41
CA ASN A 516 -9.33 -37.72 -21.22
C ASN A 516 -8.87 -36.36 -20.63
N ILE A 517 -7.67 -35.86 -20.97
CA ILE A 517 -7.17 -34.60 -20.38
C ILE A 517 -7.73 -33.36 -21.09
N GLY A 518 -8.25 -33.53 -22.30
CA GLY A 518 -8.72 -32.42 -23.14
C GLY A 518 -9.78 -31.57 -22.46
N LEU A 519 -10.69 -32.18 -21.68
CA LEU A 519 -11.69 -31.46 -20.89
C LEU A 519 -11.05 -30.59 -19.79
N THR A 520 -10.11 -31.15 -19.03
CA THR A 520 -9.42 -30.43 -17.95
C THR A 520 -8.60 -29.27 -18.50
N VAL A 521 -7.85 -29.48 -19.59
CA VAL A 521 -7.11 -28.41 -20.28
C VAL A 521 -8.07 -27.33 -20.74
N LYS A 522 -9.20 -27.69 -21.36
CA LYS A 522 -10.21 -26.72 -21.82
C LYS A 522 -10.80 -25.90 -20.66
N GLN A 523 -11.06 -26.54 -19.51
CA GLN A 523 -11.53 -25.85 -18.32
C GLN A 523 -10.49 -24.85 -17.80
N CYS A 524 -9.22 -25.25 -17.70
CA CYS A 524 -8.14 -24.35 -17.27
C CYS A 524 -7.97 -23.17 -18.23
N VAL A 525 -8.08 -23.40 -19.54
CA VAL A 525 -8.01 -22.35 -20.57
C VAL A 525 -9.11 -21.30 -20.38
N HIS A 526 -10.35 -21.71 -20.10
CA HIS A 526 -11.45 -20.77 -19.80
C HIS A 526 -11.33 -20.13 -18.41
N GLN A 527 -10.47 -20.63 -17.53
CA GLN A 527 -10.19 -20.04 -16.23
C GLN A 527 -9.01 -19.07 -16.26
N ILE A 528 -8.27 -18.94 -17.37
CA ILE A 528 -7.29 -17.84 -17.49
C ILE A 528 -8.07 -16.53 -17.61
N PRO A 529 -7.81 -15.53 -16.75
CA PRO A 529 -8.52 -14.27 -16.84
C PRO A 529 -8.30 -13.58 -18.19
N SER A 530 -9.39 -13.21 -18.85
CA SER A 530 -9.40 -12.44 -20.10
C SER A 530 -10.53 -11.44 -20.09
N VAL A 531 -10.33 -10.34 -20.80
CA VAL A 531 -11.29 -9.25 -20.93
C VAL A 531 -11.42 -8.84 -22.38
N THR A 532 -12.62 -8.46 -22.78
CA THR A 532 -12.89 -7.79 -24.05
C THR A 532 -13.11 -6.31 -23.77
N MET A 533 -12.70 -5.46 -24.71
CA MET A 533 -12.66 -4.02 -24.51
C MET A 533 -13.21 -3.28 -25.72
N GLU A 534 -14.12 -2.35 -25.47
CA GLU A 534 -14.67 -1.45 -26.49
C GLU A 534 -14.47 0.00 -26.03
N ALA A 535 -13.76 0.79 -26.84
CA ALA A 535 -13.52 2.19 -26.56
C ALA A 535 -14.34 3.08 -27.50
N SER A 536 -15.06 4.04 -26.92
CA SER A 536 -15.68 5.15 -27.66
C SER A 536 -15.01 6.46 -27.27
N ILE A 537 -14.75 7.30 -28.27
CA ILE A 537 -14.02 8.56 -28.09
C ILE A 537 -14.90 9.76 -28.40
N GLN A 538 -14.76 10.81 -27.59
CA GLN A 538 -15.52 12.04 -27.70
C GLN A 538 -14.57 13.24 -27.50
N PRO A 539 -14.19 13.96 -28.56
CA PRO A 539 -13.41 15.20 -28.44
C PRO A 539 -14.16 16.22 -27.59
N ILE A 540 -13.54 16.68 -26.50
CA ILE A 540 -14.08 17.79 -25.70
C ILE A 540 -13.55 19.10 -26.25
N THR A 541 -12.24 19.15 -26.48
CA THR A 541 -11.55 20.28 -27.10
C THR A 541 -10.56 19.73 -28.12
N ARG A 542 -9.83 20.62 -28.80
CA ARG A 542 -8.72 20.23 -29.69
C ARG A 542 -7.54 19.59 -28.96
N THR A 543 -7.48 19.70 -27.63
CA THR A 543 -6.37 19.19 -26.81
C THR A 543 -6.80 18.11 -25.82
N VAL A 544 -8.09 17.89 -25.63
CA VAL A 544 -8.63 16.95 -24.63
C VAL A 544 -9.66 16.04 -25.27
N LEU A 545 -9.41 14.74 -25.17
CA LEU A 545 -10.27 13.67 -25.64
C LEU A 545 -10.86 12.92 -24.45
N ARG A 546 -12.18 12.74 -24.42
CA ARG A 546 -12.84 11.83 -23.49
C ARG A 546 -12.87 10.43 -24.09
N VAL A 547 -12.48 9.44 -23.30
CA VAL A 547 -12.56 8.03 -23.65
C VAL A 547 -13.54 7.36 -22.71
N ARG A 548 -14.55 6.69 -23.26
CA ARG A 548 -15.42 5.77 -22.50
C ARG A 548 -15.05 4.35 -22.91
N LEU A 549 -14.49 3.61 -21.97
CA LEU A 549 -14.08 2.23 -22.12
C LEU A 549 -15.10 1.31 -21.46
N VAL A 550 -15.55 0.31 -22.19
CA VAL A 550 -16.36 -0.79 -21.68
C VAL A 550 -15.47 -2.02 -21.58
N ILE A 551 -15.31 -2.56 -20.37
CA ILE A 551 -14.52 -3.77 -20.12
C ILE A 551 -15.50 -4.89 -19.76
N THR A 552 -15.54 -5.94 -20.57
CA THR A 552 -16.40 -7.10 -20.34
C THR A 552 -15.55 -8.32 -20.00
N PRO A 553 -15.77 -8.99 -18.85
CA PRO A 553 -15.02 -10.19 -18.49
C PRO A 553 -15.37 -11.35 -19.44
N ASP A 554 -14.35 -12.00 -20.00
CA ASP A 554 -14.47 -13.15 -20.90
C ASP A 554 -13.72 -14.36 -20.35
N PHE A 555 -14.06 -14.77 -19.12
CA PHE A 555 -13.49 -15.97 -18.49
C PHE A 555 -14.43 -16.55 -17.43
N ARG A 556 -14.19 -17.80 -17.04
CA ARG A 556 -14.96 -18.50 -16.02
C ARG A 556 -14.30 -18.39 -14.66
N TRP A 557 -15.05 -17.86 -13.70
CA TRP A 557 -14.60 -17.78 -12.33
C TRP A 557 -14.45 -19.17 -11.67
N ASN A 558 -13.41 -19.32 -10.86
CA ASN A 558 -13.16 -20.49 -10.01
C ASN A 558 -12.50 -20.03 -8.71
N ASP A 559 -13.17 -20.25 -7.57
CA ASP A 559 -12.72 -19.77 -6.26
C ASP A 559 -11.38 -20.36 -5.80
N GLN A 560 -11.03 -21.57 -6.25
CA GLN A 560 -9.75 -22.20 -5.91
C GLN A 560 -8.57 -21.51 -6.59
N VAL A 561 -8.83 -20.83 -7.71
CA VAL A 561 -7.82 -20.27 -8.60
C VAL A 561 -7.77 -18.74 -8.48
N HIS A 562 -8.93 -18.09 -8.43
CA HIS A 562 -9.06 -16.63 -8.43
C HIS A 562 -9.27 -16.04 -7.02
N GLY A 563 -9.54 -16.90 -6.03
CA GLY A 563 -9.95 -16.48 -4.70
C GLY A 563 -11.41 -16.06 -4.63
N SER A 564 -11.76 -15.31 -3.58
CA SER A 564 -13.16 -15.06 -3.19
C SER A 564 -13.71 -13.68 -3.52
N VAL A 565 -12.85 -12.69 -3.83
CA VAL A 565 -13.25 -11.27 -3.90
C VAL A 565 -13.27 -10.75 -5.33
N GLY A 566 -12.12 -10.68 -5.98
CA GLY A 566 -11.98 -10.07 -7.30
C GLY A 566 -10.59 -10.27 -7.88
N GLU A 567 -10.49 -10.15 -9.20
CA GLU A 567 -9.25 -10.22 -9.96
C GLU A 567 -8.75 -8.81 -10.27
N PRO A 568 -7.54 -8.44 -9.81
CA PRO A 568 -6.97 -7.12 -10.04
C PRO A 568 -6.28 -6.98 -11.39
N TRP A 569 -6.44 -5.80 -12.01
CA TRP A 569 -5.82 -5.44 -13.28
C TRP A 569 -5.30 -4.01 -13.26
N TRP A 570 -4.30 -3.75 -14.08
CA TRP A 570 -3.82 -2.41 -14.41
C TRP A 570 -4.32 -2.02 -15.79
N LEU A 571 -4.84 -0.82 -15.90
CA LEU A 571 -5.20 -0.17 -17.15
C LEU A 571 -4.25 1.00 -17.36
N TRP A 572 -3.70 1.15 -18.57
CA TRP A 572 -3.04 2.38 -18.96
C TRP A 572 -3.22 2.69 -20.44
N VAL A 573 -3.15 3.98 -20.77
CA VAL A 573 -3.17 4.49 -22.14
C VAL A 573 -1.77 4.94 -22.49
N GLU A 574 -1.18 4.28 -23.48
CA GLU A 574 0.17 4.55 -23.96
C GLU A 574 0.18 5.15 -25.36
N ASP A 575 1.12 6.08 -25.55
CA ASP A 575 1.51 6.61 -26.84
C ASP A 575 2.74 5.87 -27.34
N PRO A 576 2.63 5.08 -28.42
CA PRO A 576 3.76 4.34 -28.97
C PRO A 576 4.83 5.26 -29.58
N MET A 577 4.47 6.47 -30.01
CA MET A 577 5.40 7.39 -30.68
C MET A 577 6.28 8.13 -29.66
N ASN A 578 5.71 8.48 -28.51
CA ASN A 578 6.39 9.26 -27.47
C ASN A 578 6.86 8.42 -26.26
N ASP A 579 6.66 7.09 -26.27
CA ASP A 579 6.94 6.17 -25.15
C ASP A 579 6.43 6.72 -23.82
N HIS A 580 5.16 7.14 -23.80
CA HIS A 580 4.55 7.84 -22.67
C HIS A 580 3.20 7.27 -22.27
N ILE A 581 2.97 7.16 -20.97
CA ILE A 581 1.64 6.83 -20.41
C ILE A 581 0.88 8.12 -20.10
N TYR A 582 -0.25 8.36 -20.76
CA TYR A 582 -1.10 9.52 -20.47
C TYR A 582 -2.06 9.29 -19.31
N HIS A 583 -2.57 8.07 -19.18
CA HIS A 583 -3.54 7.72 -18.15
C HIS A 583 -3.23 6.33 -17.61
N SER A 584 -3.44 6.11 -16.31
CA SER A 584 -3.26 4.81 -15.67
C SER A 584 -4.20 4.66 -14.49
N GLU A 585 -4.86 3.52 -14.38
CA GLU A 585 -5.81 3.21 -13.32
C GLU A 585 -5.68 1.73 -12.92
N TYR A 586 -5.99 1.42 -11.67
CA TYR A 586 -6.08 0.04 -11.19
C TYR A 586 -7.55 -0.32 -11.07
N ILE A 587 -7.93 -1.45 -11.64
CA ILE A 587 -9.31 -1.91 -11.71
C ILE A 587 -9.40 -3.27 -11.02
N LEU A 588 -10.52 -3.52 -10.35
CA LEU A 588 -10.79 -4.78 -9.67
C LEU A 588 -12.08 -5.37 -10.24
N LEU A 589 -11.96 -6.45 -11.01
CA LEU A 589 -13.11 -7.19 -11.53
C LEU A 589 -13.65 -8.10 -10.43
N GLN A 590 -14.84 -7.80 -9.94
CA GLN A 590 -15.45 -8.56 -8.85
C GLN A 590 -16.01 -9.89 -9.36
N LYS A 591 -16.01 -10.92 -8.50
CA LYS A 591 -16.61 -12.23 -8.80
C LYS A 591 -18.02 -12.10 -9.37
N LYS A 592 -18.86 -11.25 -8.78
CA LYS A 592 -20.24 -11.03 -9.24
C LYS A 592 -20.27 -10.61 -10.71
N GLN A 593 -19.46 -9.62 -11.10
CA GLN A 593 -19.41 -9.09 -12.46
C GLN A 593 -18.97 -10.16 -13.47
N VAL A 594 -17.99 -10.99 -13.10
CA VAL A 594 -17.51 -12.08 -13.96
C VAL A 594 -18.58 -13.16 -14.14
N VAL A 595 -19.27 -13.54 -13.07
CA VAL A 595 -20.32 -14.58 -13.13
C VAL A 595 -21.56 -14.12 -13.89
N THR A 596 -21.94 -12.85 -13.76
CA THR A 596 -23.09 -12.29 -14.49
C THR A 596 -22.75 -11.80 -15.90
N GLY A 597 -21.46 -11.67 -16.24
CA GLY A 597 -21.02 -11.03 -17.48
C GLY A 597 -21.30 -9.52 -17.52
N GLU A 598 -21.43 -8.88 -16.36
CA GLU A 598 -21.74 -7.45 -16.25
C GLU A 598 -20.51 -6.61 -16.65
N PRO A 599 -20.64 -5.73 -17.66
CA PRO A 599 -19.53 -4.89 -18.10
C PRO A 599 -19.19 -3.81 -17.07
N GLN A 600 -17.92 -3.46 -16.99
CA GLN A 600 -17.45 -2.31 -16.21
C GLN A 600 -17.21 -1.12 -17.14
N HIS A 601 -17.85 0.02 -16.82
CA HIS A 601 -17.68 1.26 -17.55
C HIS A 601 -16.63 2.14 -16.88
N ILE A 602 -15.65 2.60 -17.66
CA ILE A 602 -14.59 3.50 -17.20
C ILE A 602 -14.57 4.71 -18.11
N VAL A 603 -14.60 5.90 -17.52
CA VAL A 603 -14.56 7.17 -18.26
C VAL A 603 -13.38 7.98 -17.77
N PHE A 604 -12.47 8.31 -18.68
CA PHE A 604 -11.32 9.16 -18.40
C PHE A 604 -11.07 10.13 -19.55
N THR A 605 -10.17 11.08 -19.33
CA THR A 605 -9.75 12.05 -20.34
C THR A 605 -8.26 11.92 -20.60
N ILE A 606 -7.87 12.05 -21.86
CA ILE A 606 -6.47 12.01 -22.30
C ILE A 606 -6.15 13.25 -23.15
N PRO A 607 -4.91 13.74 -23.10
CA PRO A 607 -4.49 14.81 -23.98
C PRO A 607 -4.27 14.30 -25.41
N ILE A 608 -4.54 15.17 -26.37
CA ILE A 608 -4.20 14.99 -27.79
C ILE A 608 -3.43 16.22 -28.27
N PHE A 609 -2.48 16.00 -29.18
CA PHE A 609 -1.58 17.05 -29.66
C PHE A 609 -1.68 17.15 -31.18
N GLU A 610 -1.46 18.34 -31.72
CA GLU A 610 -1.34 18.56 -33.16
C GLU A 610 0.16 18.61 -33.53
N PRO A 611 0.64 17.84 -34.53
CA PRO A 611 -0.11 16.94 -35.39
C PRO A 611 -0.62 15.68 -34.67
N LEU A 612 -1.84 15.24 -35.01
CA LEU A 612 -2.45 14.08 -34.38
C LEU A 612 -1.63 12.81 -34.64
N PRO A 613 -1.35 11.99 -33.61
CA PRO A 613 -0.78 10.67 -33.80
C PRO A 613 -1.75 9.77 -34.57
N SER A 614 -1.28 8.64 -35.11
CA SER A 614 -2.17 7.70 -35.82
C SER A 614 -3.12 7.00 -34.86
N GLN A 615 -2.60 6.56 -33.71
CA GLN A 615 -3.35 5.80 -32.72
C GLN A 615 -2.71 5.86 -31.34
N TYR A 616 -3.52 5.64 -30.31
CA TYR A 616 -3.06 5.27 -28.97
C TYR A 616 -3.51 3.85 -28.63
N TYR A 617 -2.84 3.24 -27.65
CA TYR A 617 -3.18 1.92 -27.16
C TYR A 617 -3.67 1.99 -25.71
N ILE A 618 -4.82 1.38 -25.45
CA ILE A 618 -5.28 1.07 -24.11
C ILE A 618 -4.82 -0.35 -23.80
N LYS A 619 -3.91 -0.52 -22.86
CA LYS A 619 -3.49 -1.83 -22.36
C LYS A 619 -4.15 -2.11 -21.03
N VAL A 620 -4.70 -3.32 -20.90
CA VAL A 620 -5.23 -3.85 -19.65
C VAL A 620 -4.49 -5.15 -19.35
N VAL A 621 -3.75 -5.19 -18.25
CA VAL A 621 -2.85 -6.28 -17.88
C VAL A 621 -3.18 -6.75 -16.47
N SER A 622 -3.38 -8.05 -16.27
CA SER A 622 -3.66 -8.59 -14.92
C SER A 622 -2.52 -8.25 -13.97
N ASP A 623 -2.80 -7.97 -12.70
CA ASP A 623 -1.75 -7.74 -11.71
C ASP A 623 -1.05 -9.05 -11.28
N ARG A 624 -1.74 -10.19 -11.44
CA ARG A 624 -1.32 -11.49 -10.87
C ARG A 624 -1.02 -12.56 -11.90
N TRP A 625 -1.67 -12.51 -13.06
CA TRP A 625 -1.63 -13.59 -14.04
C TRP A 625 -0.64 -13.31 -15.18
N LEU A 626 0.21 -14.29 -15.47
CA LEU A 626 1.03 -14.32 -16.70
C LEU A 626 0.14 -14.74 -17.88
N GLY A 627 0.30 -14.08 -19.03
CA GLY A 627 -0.50 -14.33 -20.23
C GLY A 627 -1.95 -13.83 -20.18
N ALA A 628 -2.30 -12.99 -19.19
CA ALA A 628 -3.61 -12.34 -19.05
C ALA A 628 -3.48 -10.84 -19.31
N GLU A 629 -3.66 -10.46 -20.57
CA GLU A 629 -3.60 -9.08 -21.06
C GLU A 629 -4.54 -8.88 -22.25
N ALA A 630 -4.95 -7.64 -22.48
CA ALA A 630 -5.75 -7.23 -23.61
C ALA A 630 -5.33 -5.83 -24.06
N VAL A 631 -5.45 -5.56 -25.37
CA VAL A 631 -5.11 -4.27 -25.97
C VAL A 631 -6.29 -3.77 -26.80
N CYS A 632 -6.68 -2.52 -26.60
CA CYS A 632 -7.69 -1.83 -27.40
C CYS A 632 -7.05 -0.62 -28.10
N ILE A 633 -7.31 -0.45 -29.39
CA ILE A 633 -6.69 0.60 -30.21
C ILE A 633 -7.66 1.78 -30.31
N ILE A 634 -7.16 2.98 -30.03
CA ILE A 634 -7.86 4.23 -30.32
C ILE A 634 -7.31 4.79 -31.63
N ASN A 635 -8.08 4.72 -32.71
CA ASN A 635 -7.67 5.26 -34.02
C ASN A 635 -8.10 6.73 -34.16
N PHE A 636 -7.18 7.59 -34.62
CA PHE A 636 -7.42 9.02 -34.83
C PHE A 636 -7.60 9.45 -36.29
N GLN A 637 -7.50 8.54 -37.26
CA GLN A 637 -7.58 8.86 -38.70
C GLN A 637 -8.88 9.59 -39.09
N ASN A 638 -10.01 9.23 -38.47
CA ASN A 638 -11.32 9.83 -38.73
C ASN A 638 -11.79 10.74 -37.58
N LEU A 639 -10.86 11.18 -36.72
CA LEU A 639 -11.19 12.03 -35.58
C LEU A 639 -11.44 13.47 -36.06
N ILE A 640 -12.70 13.91 -36.01
CA ILE A 640 -13.06 15.29 -36.27
C ILE A 640 -12.88 16.08 -34.97
N LEU A 641 -11.91 17.00 -34.96
CA LEU A 641 -11.69 17.89 -33.83
C LEU A 641 -12.68 19.06 -33.87
N PRO A 642 -13.15 19.56 -32.71
CA PRO A 642 -13.94 20.78 -32.64
C PRO A 642 -13.19 21.97 -33.26
N GLU A 643 -13.94 22.94 -33.79
CA GLU A 643 -13.36 24.18 -34.30
C GLU A 643 -12.63 24.95 -33.19
N ARG A 644 -11.66 25.79 -33.58
CA ARG A 644 -11.04 26.71 -32.64
C ARG A 644 -12.08 27.77 -32.26
N HIS A 645 -12.49 27.77 -31.00
CA HIS A 645 -13.45 28.75 -30.52
C HIS A 645 -12.92 30.18 -30.69
N PRO A 646 -13.79 31.14 -31.09
CA PRO A 646 -13.40 32.52 -31.23
C PRO A 646 -12.91 33.10 -29.89
N PRO A 647 -12.06 34.14 -29.92
CA PRO A 647 -11.55 34.75 -28.70
C PRO A 647 -12.71 35.26 -27.83
N HIS A 648 -12.52 35.12 -26.51
CA HIS A 648 -13.39 35.76 -25.53
C HIS A 648 -13.49 37.27 -25.77
N THR A 649 -14.65 37.85 -25.45
CA THR A 649 -14.87 39.30 -25.45
C THR A 649 -13.85 39.96 -24.52
N GLU A 650 -13.12 40.94 -25.06
CA GLU A 650 -12.19 41.73 -24.26
C GLU A 650 -12.97 42.63 -23.29
N LEU A 651 -12.49 42.69 -22.06
CA LEU A 651 -13.00 43.65 -21.09
C LEU A 651 -12.39 45.01 -21.42
N LEU A 652 -13.23 45.96 -21.80
CA LEU A 652 -12.82 47.32 -22.11
C LEU A 652 -12.55 48.08 -20.81
N ASP A 653 -11.49 48.89 -20.80
CA ASP A 653 -11.18 49.78 -19.68
C ASP A 653 -12.08 51.02 -19.73
N LEU A 654 -13.36 50.80 -19.43
CA LEU A 654 -14.38 51.84 -19.40
C LEU A 654 -14.38 52.54 -18.05
N GLN A 655 -14.71 53.83 -18.06
CA GLN A 655 -14.99 54.55 -16.83
C GLN A 655 -16.15 53.86 -16.09
N PRO A 656 -16.00 53.51 -14.79
CA PRO A 656 -17.05 52.82 -14.04
C PRO A 656 -18.37 53.59 -14.11
N LEU A 657 -19.46 52.88 -14.46
CA LEU A 657 -20.75 53.51 -14.65
C LEU A 657 -21.43 53.77 -13.29
N PRO A 658 -21.81 55.01 -12.95
CA PRO A 658 -22.54 55.29 -11.71
C PRO A 658 -23.96 54.74 -11.76
N VAL A 659 -24.53 54.41 -10.60
CA VAL A 659 -25.92 53.91 -10.49
C VAL A 659 -26.95 54.93 -11.01
N THR A 660 -26.62 56.23 -10.96
CA THR A 660 -27.45 57.31 -11.52
C THR A 660 -27.66 57.21 -13.04
N ALA A 661 -26.90 56.38 -13.74
CA ALA A 661 -27.12 56.08 -15.16
C ALA A 661 -28.47 55.39 -15.44
N LEU A 662 -29.13 54.84 -14.43
CA LEU A 662 -30.49 54.29 -14.55
C LEU A 662 -31.55 55.36 -14.84
N GLY A 663 -31.33 56.61 -14.42
CA GLY A 663 -32.27 57.71 -14.65
C GLY A 663 -33.62 57.53 -13.94
N ASN A 664 -33.66 56.76 -12.86
CA ASN A 664 -34.87 56.51 -12.05
C ASN A 664 -34.49 56.32 -10.58
N MET A 665 -34.87 57.29 -9.75
CA MET A 665 -34.57 57.30 -8.31
C MET A 665 -35.05 56.04 -7.56
N GLN A 666 -36.16 55.44 -7.97
CA GLN A 666 -36.65 54.21 -7.35
C GLN A 666 -35.71 53.03 -7.62
N TYR A 667 -35.19 52.91 -8.84
CA TYR A 667 -34.23 51.86 -9.21
C TYR A 667 -32.86 52.10 -8.58
N GLU A 668 -32.42 53.36 -8.53
CA GLU A 668 -31.16 53.76 -7.89
C GLU A 668 -31.14 53.38 -6.40
N SER A 669 -32.26 53.58 -5.69
CA SER A 669 -32.40 53.25 -4.26
C SER A 669 -32.30 51.75 -3.92
N LEU A 670 -32.30 50.87 -4.92
CA LEU A 670 -32.19 49.42 -4.73
C LEU A 670 -30.76 48.94 -4.50
N TYR A 671 -29.77 49.74 -4.87
CA TYR A 671 -28.36 49.36 -4.82
C TYR A 671 -27.62 50.09 -3.71
N LYS A 672 -26.75 49.36 -2.99
CA LYS A 672 -25.92 49.91 -1.91
C LYS A 672 -24.55 50.41 -2.39
N PHE A 673 -24.17 50.09 -3.62
CA PHE A 673 -22.91 50.50 -4.23
C PHE A 673 -23.11 51.75 -5.10
N THR A 674 -22.04 52.48 -5.38
CA THR A 674 -22.09 53.74 -6.15
C THR A 674 -21.89 53.53 -7.65
N HIS A 675 -21.08 52.54 -8.05
CA HIS A 675 -20.73 52.26 -9.44
C HIS A 675 -20.87 50.77 -9.75
N TYR A 676 -21.26 50.49 -11.00
CA TYR A 676 -21.28 49.14 -11.54
C TYR A 676 -19.85 48.63 -11.78
N ASN A 677 -19.68 47.30 -11.72
CA ASN A 677 -18.40 46.70 -12.04
C ASN A 677 -18.08 46.82 -13.55
N PRO A 678 -16.84 46.54 -13.99
CA PRO A 678 -16.44 46.70 -15.39
C PRO A 678 -17.29 45.89 -16.39
N ILE A 679 -17.65 44.65 -16.03
CA ILE A 679 -18.49 43.79 -16.86
C ILE A 679 -19.87 44.43 -17.03
N GLN A 680 -20.50 44.82 -15.92
CA GLN A 680 -21.81 45.46 -15.89
C GLN A 680 -21.82 46.79 -16.65
N THR A 681 -20.76 47.59 -16.52
CA THR A 681 -20.55 48.85 -17.23
C THR A 681 -20.55 48.62 -18.75
N GLN A 682 -19.80 47.63 -19.24
CA GLN A 682 -19.67 47.33 -20.66
C GLN A 682 -20.98 46.81 -21.29
N ILE A 683 -21.77 46.03 -20.55
CA ILE A 683 -23.03 45.44 -21.06
C ILE A 683 -24.27 46.32 -20.83
N PHE A 684 -24.15 47.38 -20.03
CA PHE A 684 -25.28 48.20 -19.57
C PHE A 684 -26.14 48.72 -20.72
N HIS A 685 -25.51 49.31 -21.74
CA HIS A 685 -26.23 49.91 -22.86
C HIS A 685 -27.10 48.87 -23.60
N THR A 686 -26.54 47.71 -23.90
CA THR A 686 -27.26 46.64 -24.60
C THR A 686 -28.43 46.11 -23.77
N LEU A 687 -28.27 45.93 -22.46
CA LEU A 687 -29.32 45.41 -21.59
C LEU A 687 -30.43 46.43 -21.30
N TYR A 688 -30.07 47.67 -21.00
CA TYR A 688 -30.99 48.70 -20.52
C TYR A 688 -31.61 49.54 -21.65
N HIS A 689 -30.85 49.88 -22.69
CA HIS A 689 -31.30 50.77 -23.77
C HIS A 689 -31.76 50.07 -25.05
N THR A 690 -31.50 48.77 -25.21
CA THR A 690 -31.92 48.00 -26.41
C THR A 690 -32.76 46.76 -26.07
N ASP A 691 -33.52 46.25 -27.05
CA ASP A 691 -34.27 44.98 -26.95
C ASP A 691 -33.51 43.78 -27.53
N THR A 692 -32.22 43.95 -27.81
CA THR A 692 -31.37 42.89 -28.36
C THR A 692 -31.32 41.70 -27.41
N ASN A 693 -31.40 40.48 -27.96
CA ASN A 693 -31.11 39.26 -27.19
C ASN A 693 -29.65 39.28 -26.73
N VAL A 694 -29.37 38.80 -25.51
CA VAL A 694 -28.03 38.88 -24.92
C VAL A 694 -27.60 37.52 -24.37
N LEU A 695 -26.35 37.15 -24.63
CA LEU A 695 -25.68 36.05 -23.95
C LEU A 695 -24.52 36.64 -23.16
N LEU A 696 -24.59 36.55 -21.83
CA LEU A 696 -23.54 36.95 -20.91
C LEU A 696 -22.84 35.71 -20.36
N GLY A 697 -21.68 35.36 -20.92
CA GLY A 697 -20.72 34.43 -20.34
C GLY A 697 -19.74 35.18 -19.43
N ALA A 698 -19.87 35.04 -18.12
CA ALA A 698 -18.96 35.66 -17.15
C ALA A 698 -18.76 34.76 -15.92
N PRO A 699 -17.59 34.78 -15.27
CA PRO A 699 -17.34 33.93 -14.10
C PRO A 699 -18.36 34.15 -12.98
N THR A 700 -18.67 33.10 -12.21
CA THR A 700 -19.50 33.22 -11.01
C THR A 700 -18.91 34.26 -10.05
N GLY A 701 -19.76 35.14 -9.52
CA GLY A 701 -19.34 36.31 -8.74
C GLY A 701 -19.18 37.61 -9.54
N SER A 702 -19.35 37.59 -10.85
CA SER A 702 -19.28 38.79 -11.70
C SER A 702 -20.54 39.68 -11.65
N GLY A 703 -21.52 39.34 -10.82
CA GLY A 703 -22.76 40.10 -10.67
C GLY A 703 -23.75 39.94 -11.84
N LYS A 704 -23.85 38.74 -12.44
CA LYS A 704 -24.77 38.40 -13.54
C LYS A 704 -26.24 38.68 -13.19
N THR A 705 -26.63 38.51 -11.94
CA THR A 705 -28.01 38.79 -11.47
C THR A 705 -28.39 40.25 -11.64
N ILE A 706 -27.45 41.18 -11.47
CA ILE A 706 -27.71 42.61 -11.70
C ILE A 706 -27.90 42.89 -13.20
N ALA A 707 -27.18 42.16 -14.06
CA ALA A 707 -27.42 42.23 -15.50
C ALA A 707 -28.84 41.76 -15.88
N ALA A 708 -29.36 40.73 -15.19
CA ALA A 708 -30.76 40.31 -15.30
C ALA A 708 -31.70 41.47 -14.93
N GLU A 709 -31.47 42.10 -13.77
CA GLU A 709 -32.30 43.22 -13.26
C GLU A 709 -32.35 44.39 -14.24
N MET A 710 -31.21 44.77 -14.85
CA MET A 710 -31.16 45.81 -15.89
C MET A 710 -32.10 45.48 -17.07
N ALA A 711 -32.13 44.22 -17.52
CA ALA A 711 -33.03 43.79 -18.58
C ALA A 711 -34.51 43.81 -18.14
N MET A 712 -34.79 43.47 -16.88
CA MET A 712 -36.16 43.53 -16.31
C MET A 712 -36.68 44.96 -16.25
N PHE A 713 -35.87 45.91 -15.77
CA PHE A 713 -36.24 47.32 -15.63
C PHE A 713 -36.61 47.94 -16.98
N ARG A 714 -35.92 47.57 -18.06
CA ARG A 714 -36.31 47.98 -19.41
C ARG A 714 -37.75 47.54 -19.73
N VAL A 715 -38.11 46.30 -19.45
CA VAL A 715 -39.45 45.77 -19.72
C VAL A 715 -40.50 46.50 -18.88
N PHE A 716 -40.21 46.74 -17.60
CA PHE A 716 -41.12 47.50 -16.72
C PHE A 716 -41.37 48.93 -17.21
N ASN A 717 -40.37 49.57 -17.84
CA ASN A 717 -40.49 50.92 -18.38
C ASN A 717 -41.17 50.98 -19.75
N LYS A 718 -40.80 50.09 -20.68
CA LYS A 718 -41.23 50.16 -22.08
C LYS A 718 -42.48 49.36 -22.42
N TYR A 719 -42.74 48.27 -21.69
CA TYR A 719 -43.79 47.31 -22.02
C TYR A 719 -44.69 47.01 -20.80
N PRO A 720 -45.37 48.03 -20.24
CA PRO A 720 -46.24 47.84 -19.06
C PRO A 720 -47.32 46.79 -19.34
N GLY A 721 -47.56 45.92 -18.35
CA GLY A 721 -48.52 44.81 -18.47
C GLY A 721 -47.97 43.55 -19.19
N SER A 722 -46.73 43.60 -19.69
CA SER A 722 -46.01 42.41 -20.15
C SER A 722 -45.34 41.68 -18.97
N LYS A 723 -44.97 40.42 -19.19
CA LYS A 723 -44.42 39.55 -18.16
C LYS A 723 -42.93 39.26 -18.38
N VAL A 724 -42.20 39.23 -17.28
CA VAL A 724 -40.80 38.80 -17.19
C VAL A 724 -40.79 37.39 -16.63
N VAL A 725 -40.09 36.48 -17.29
CA VAL A 725 -39.87 35.11 -16.80
C VAL A 725 -38.39 34.92 -16.51
N TYR A 726 -38.06 34.57 -15.27
CA TYR A 726 -36.72 34.21 -14.84
C TYR A 726 -36.67 32.70 -14.55
N ILE A 727 -35.83 31.99 -15.29
CA ILE A 727 -35.60 30.55 -15.12
C ILE A 727 -34.27 30.38 -14.40
N ALA A 728 -34.30 29.77 -13.21
CA ALA A 728 -33.10 29.30 -12.52
C ALA A 728 -33.05 27.76 -12.53
N PRO A 729 -31.84 27.16 -12.62
CA PRO A 729 -31.70 25.72 -12.80
C PRO A 729 -32.11 24.92 -11.56
N LEU A 730 -31.99 25.53 -10.37
CA LEU A 730 -32.23 24.88 -9.09
C LEU A 730 -33.31 25.61 -8.30
N LYS A 731 -34.17 24.84 -7.62
CA LYS A 731 -35.19 25.37 -6.70
C LYS A 731 -34.58 26.25 -5.60
N ALA A 732 -33.37 25.92 -5.12
CA ALA A 732 -32.68 26.70 -4.11
C ALA A 732 -32.37 28.13 -4.61
N LEU A 733 -31.88 28.25 -5.85
CA LEU A 733 -31.62 29.55 -6.49
C LEU A 733 -32.93 30.32 -6.72
N VAL A 734 -34.02 29.63 -7.11
CA VAL A 734 -35.34 30.27 -7.21
C VAL A 734 -35.77 30.87 -5.86
N ARG A 735 -35.66 30.11 -4.76
CA ARG A 735 -36.04 30.60 -3.42
C ARG A 735 -35.17 31.77 -2.98
N GLU A 736 -33.87 31.69 -3.20
CA GLU A 736 -32.95 32.79 -2.91
C GLU A 736 -33.32 34.07 -3.67
N ARG A 737 -33.65 33.95 -4.97
CA ARG A 737 -34.11 35.08 -5.78
C ARG A 737 -35.47 35.62 -5.34
N ILE A 738 -36.39 34.76 -4.92
CA ILE A 738 -37.69 35.16 -4.39
C ILE A 738 -37.55 35.92 -3.07
N GLU A 739 -36.69 35.49 -2.15
CA GLU A 739 -36.41 36.21 -0.91
C GLU A 739 -35.88 37.63 -1.18
N ASP A 740 -35.01 37.80 -2.16
CA ASP A 740 -34.45 39.10 -2.54
C ASP A 740 -35.45 39.99 -3.30
N TRP A 741 -36.09 39.44 -4.34
CA TRP A 741 -36.97 40.22 -5.22
C TRP A 741 -38.35 40.50 -4.65
N LYS A 742 -38.84 39.75 -3.66
CA LYS A 742 -40.03 40.20 -2.91
C LYS A 742 -39.78 41.54 -2.22
N VAL A 743 -38.61 41.73 -1.62
CA VAL A 743 -38.26 43.00 -0.98
C VAL A 743 -37.92 44.06 -2.03
N ARG A 744 -36.99 43.76 -2.95
CA ARG A 744 -36.45 44.77 -3.86
C ARG A 744 -37.38 45.14 -5.02
N ILE A 745 -38.19 44.21 -5.51
CA ILE A 745 -39.07 44.41 -6.68
C ILE A 745 -40.53 44.58 -6.25
N GLU A 746 -41.05 43.73 -5.35
CA GLU A 746 -42.45 43.84 -4.94
C GLU A 746 -42.71 44.96 -3.93
N GLU A 747 -42.01 44.99 -2.80
CA GLU A 747 -42.24 46.01 -1.76
C GLU A 747 -41.77 47.41 -2.19
N LYS A 748 -40.58 47.51 -2.81
CA LYS A 748 -39.99 48.82 -3.16
C LYS A 748 -40.45 49.40 -4.50
N LEU A 749 -40.71 48.57 -5.52
CA LEU A 749 -41.14 49.05 -6.85
C LEU A 749 -42.64 48.84 -7.12
N GLY A 750 -43.36 48.16 -6.23
CA GLY A 750 -44.77 47.82 -6.41
C GLY A 750 -45.03 46.79 -7.51
N LYS A 751 -44.01 46.03 -7.93
CA LYS A 751 -44.08 45.07 -9.04
C LYS A 751 -44.32 43.66 -8.53
N LYS A 752 -45.42 43.01 -8.93
CA LYS A 752 -45.81 41.72 -8.34
C LYS A 752 -44.88 40.58 -8.77
N VAL A 753 -44.27 39.89 -7.79
CA VAL A 753 -43.34 38.78 -7.99
C VAL A 753 -43.97 37.47 -7.55
N VAL A 754 -43.88 36.44 -8.38
CA VAL A 754 -44.46 35.12 -8.09
C VAL A 754 -43.46 33.99 -8.28
N GLU A 755 -43.41 33.09 -7.29
CA GLU A 755 -42.70 31.81 -7.39
C GLU A 755 -43.58 30.78 -8.10
N LEU A 756 -43.03 30.13 -9.12
CA LEU A 756 -43.70 29.04 -9.84
C LEU A 756 -42.77 27.83 -9.89
N THR A 757 -42.90 26.91 -8.94
CA THR A 757 -42.06 25.71 -8.85
C THR A 757 -42.92 24.45 -8.79
N GLY A 758 -42.28 23.28 -8.69
CA GLY A 758 -42.99 22.02 -8.41
C GLY A 758 -43.63 21.99 -7.01
N ASP A 759 -43.08 22.74 -6.05
CA ASP A 759 -43.54 22.74 -4.65
C ASP A 759 -44.57 23.85 -4.40
N VAL A 760 -44.52 24.92 -5.18
CA VAL A 760 -45.41 26.10 -5.05
C VAL A 760 -46.12 26.32 -6.37
N THR A 761 -47.43 26.04 -6.37
CA THR A 761 -48.33 26.35 -7.49
C THR A 761 -49.29 27.46 -7.09
N PRO A 762 -48.96 28.72 -7.39
CA PRO A 762 -49.82 29.85 -7.08
C PRO A 762 -51.08 29.82 -7.94
N ASP A 763 -52.15 30.45 -7.44
CA ASP A 763 -53.42 30.55 -8.15
C ASP A 763 -53.27 31.25 -9.50
N MET A 764 -54.12 30.87 -10.47
CA MET A 764 -54.10 31.48 -11.81
C MET A 764 -54.25 33.01 -11.78
N ARG A 765 -54.98 33.55 -10.78
CA ARG A 765 -55.12 35.00 -10.57
C ARG A 765 -53.80 35.65 -10.16
N ALA A 766 -53.04 35.03 -9.27
CA ALA A 766 -51.74 35.53 -8.84
C ALA A 766 -50.74 35.53 -10.02
N ILE A 767 -50.71 34.46 -10.82
CA ILE A 767 -49.87 34.39 -12.02
C ILE A 767 -50.28 35.44 -13.07
N ALA A 768 -51.60 35.66 -13.23
CA ALA A 768 -52.11 36.66 -14.16
C ALA A 768 -51.76 38.10 -13.75
N GLN A 769 -51.71 38.39 -12.45
CA GLN A 769 -51.33 39.71 -11.91
C GLN A 769 -49.81 39.92 -11.80
N ALA A 770 -49.01 38.86 -11.74
CA ALA A 770 -47.55 38.95 -11.62
C ALA A 770 -46.89 39.62 -12.85
N GLU A 771 -45.95 40.52 -12.61
CA GLU A 771 -45.08 41.09 -13.65
C GLU A 771 -43.76 40.32 -13.75
N LEU A 772 -43.32 39.68 -12.66
CA LEU A 772 -42.14 38.82 -12.61
C LEU A 772 -42.50 37.41 -12.13
N ILE A 773 -42.19 36.41 -12.95
CA ILE A 773 -42.37 34.99 -12.65
C ILE A 773 -40.99 34.35 -12.49
N VAL A 774 -40.68 33.84 -11.31
CA VAL A 774 -39.43 33.12 -11.02
C VAL A 774 -39.74 31.63 -10.98
N THR A 775 -39.07 30.83 -11.81
CA THR A 775 -39.44 29.44 -12.05
C THR A 775 -38.25 28.53 -12.33
N THR A 776 -38.53 27.23 -12.45
CA THR A 776 -37.58 26.17 -12.83
C THR A 776 -37.88 25.71 -14.26
N PRO A 777 -36.89 25.16 -14.99
CA PRO A 777 -37.09 24.72 -16.37
C PRO A 777 -38.29 23.77 -16.52
N GLU A 778 -38.37 22.74 -15.69
CA GLU A 778 -39.42 21.71 -15.80
C GLU A 778 -40.81 22.28 -15.58
N LYS A 779 -40.93 23.22 -14.63
CA LYS A 779 -42.21 23.86 -14.34
C LYS A 779 -42.63 24.78 -15.47
N TRP A 780 -41.70 25.54 -16.04
CA TRP A 780 -41.99 26.41 -17.17
C TRP A 780 -42.29 25.63 -18.46
N ASP A 781 -41.62 24.50 -18.70
CA ASP A 781 -41.97 23.59 -19.81
C ASP A 781 -43.42 23.12 -19.68
N GLY A 782 -43.82 22.57 -18.52
CA GLY A 782 -45.20 22.14 -18.28
C GLY A 782 -46.24 23.26 -18.44
N VAL A 783 -45.87 24.50 -18.11
CA VAL A 783 -46.75 25.67 -18.23
C VAL A 783 -46.84 26.18 -19.67
N SER A 784 -45.74 26.17 -20.41
CA SER A 784 -45.69 26.69 -21.77
C SER A 784 -46.21 25.72 -22.83
N ARG A 785 -46.35 24.41 -22.54
CA ARG A 785 -46.98 23.44 -23.45
C ARG A 785 -48.40 23.84 -23.90
N SER A 786 -49.20 24.44 -23.01
CA SER A 786 -50.57 24.91 -23.30
C SER A 786 -50.64 26.42 -23.52
N TRP A 787 -49.63 27.01 -24.17
CA TRP A 787 -49.51 28.46 -24.37
C TRP A 787 -50.70 29.09 -25.09
N GLN A 788 -51.40 28.35 -25.96
CA GLN A 788 -52.60 28.80 -26.66
C GLN A 788 -53.75 29.14 -25.69
N ASN A 789 -53.89 28.36 -24.62
CA ASN A 789 -54.96 28.52 -23.62
C ASN A 789 -54.54 29.42 -22.45
N ARG A 790 -53.27 29.84 -22.40
CA ARG A 790 -52.69 30.58 -21.27
C ARG A 790 -52.21 31.96 -21.74
N SER A 791 -53.10 32.95 -21.61
CA SER A 791 -52.83 34.33 -22.02
C SER A 791 -51.58 34.95 -21.37
N TYR A 792 -51.22 34.53 -20.16
CA TYR A 792 -50.01 35.02 -19.50
C TYR A 792 -48.72 34.52 -20.18
N VAL A 793 -48.71 33.35 -20.82
CA VAL A 793 -47.54 32.86 -21.58
C VAL A 793 -47.34 33.69 -22.84
N GLN A 794 -48.43 34.11 -23.49
CA GLN A 794 -48.41 34.98 -24.68
C GLN A 794 -48.03 36.44 -24.37
N LYS A 795 -48.12 36.86 -23.10
CA LYS A 795 -47.75 38.21 -22.63
C LYS A 795 -46.29 38.31 -22.17
N VAL A 796 -45.51 37.23 -22.28
CA VAL A 796 -44.09 37.26 -21.91
C VAL A 796 -43.33 38.13 -22.91
N ALA A 797 -42.65 39.17 -22.41
CA ALA A 797 -41.81 40.04 -23.22
C ALA A 797 -40.33 39.66 -23.15
N ILE A 798 -39.91 39.06 -22.02
CA ILE A 798 -38.52 38.63 -21.84
C ILE A 798 -38.45 37.28 -21.12
N LEU A 799 -37.54 36.44 -21.60
CA LEU A 799 -37.13 35.18 -20.99
C LEU A 799 -35.67 35.29 -20.56
N ILE A 800 -35.42 35.27 -19.26
CA ILE A 800 -34.09 35.27 -18.67
C ILE A 800 -33.78 33.86 -18.20
N ILE A 801 -32.69 33.27 -18.71
CA ILE A 801 -32.25 31.92 -18.38
C ILE A 801 -30.93 32.05 -17.63
N ASP A 802 -30.97 31.77 -16.34
CA ASP A 802 -29.79 31.77 -15.49
C ASP A 802 -29.04 30.44 -15.56
N GLU A 803 -27.72 30.52 -15.48
CA GLU A 803 -26.78 29.41 -15.64
C GLU A 803 -27.09 28.48 -16.85
N ILE A 804 -27.28 29.09 -18.03
CA ILE A 804 -27.60 28.38 -19.27
C ILE A 804 -26.54 27.36 -19.73
N HIS A 805 -25.30 27.45 -19.24
CA HIS A 805 -24.27 26.42 -19.48
C HIS A 805 -24.67 25.02 -18.99
N LEU A 806 -25.63 24.92 -18.07
CA LEU A 806 -26.20 23.65 -17.61
C LEU A 806 -27.05 22.95 -18.69
N LEU A 807 -27.16 23.54 -19.89
CA LEU A 807 -27.66 22.88 -21.09
C LEU A 807 -26.90 21.58 -21.42
N GLY A 808 -25.64 21.46 -21.01
CA GLY A 808 -24.83 20.25 -21.21
C GLY A 808 -25.11 19.11 -20.23
N GLU A 809 -26.00 19.30 -19.25
CA GLU A 809 -26.33 18.32 -18.22
C GLU A 809 -27.67 17.60 -18.52
N ASP A 810 -28.08 16.66 -17.65
CA ASP A 810 -29.27 15.82 -17.85
C ASP A 810 -30.58 16.62 -18.02
N ARG A 811 -30.62 17.86 -17.53
CA ARG A 811 -31.78 18.77 -17.63
C ARG A 811 -31.74 19.68 -18.87
N GLY A 812 -30.65 19.65 -19.63
CA GLY A 812 -30.47 20.42 -20.85
C GLY A 812 -31.59 20.28 -21.88
N PRO A 813 -32.08 19.05 -22.18
CA PRO A 813 -33.15 18.87 -23.15
C PRO A 813 -34.42 19.67 -22.83
N VAL A 814 -34.71 19.90 -21.54
CA VAL A 814 -35.88 20.69 -21.12
C VAL A 814 -35.69 22.18 -21.44
N LEU A 815 -34.50 22.72 -21.17
CA LEU A 815 -34.15 24.09 -21.55
C LEU A 815 -34.19 24.27 -23.06
N GLU A 816 -33.72 23.28 -23.82
CA GLU A 816 -33.74 23.31 -25.27
C GLU A 816 -35.16 23.42 -25.83
N VAL A 817 -36.07 22.63 -25.28
CA VAL A 817 -37.50 22.62 -25.64
C VAL A 817 -38.16 23.96 -25.30
N ILE A 818 -37.82 24.57 -24.16
CA ILE A 818 -38.38 25.87 -23.76
C ILE A 818 -38.00 26.97 -24.74
N VAL A 819 -36.71 27.10 -25.06
CA VAL A 819 -36.21 28.13 -26.00
C VAL A 819 -36.82 27.92 -27.39
N SER A 820 -36.81 26.67 -27.87
CA SER A 820 -37.40 26.33 -29.17
C SER A 820 -38.89 26.69 -29.23
N ARG A 821 -39.64 26.43 -28.14
CA ARG A 821 -41.05 26.80 -28.04
C ARG A 821 -41.25 28.31 -27.96
N THR A 822 -40.39 29.04 -27.26
CA THR A 822 -40.45 30.50 -27.20
C THR A 822 -40.25 31.13 -28.59
N ASN A 823 -39.27 30.63 -29.35
CA ASN A 823 -39.05 31.05 -30.74
C ASN A 823 -40.27 30.74 -31.62
N PHE A 824 -40.87 29.55 -31.45
CA PHE A 824 -42.10 29.17 -32.14
C PHE A 824 -43.27 30.10 -31.80
N ILE A 825 -43.51 30.39 -30.52
CA ILE A 825 -44.57 31.32 -30.07
C ILE A 825 -44.35 32.71 -30.65
N SER A 826 -43.10 33.18 -30.64
CA SER A 826 -42.74 34.49 -31.16
C SER A 826 -43.06 34.64 -32.66
N SER A 827 -42.73 33.61 -33.46
CA SER A 827 -43.07 33.59 -34.88
C SER A 827 -44.58 33.59 -35.17
N HIS A 828 -45.40 32.98 -34.32
CA HIS A 828 -46.85 32.87 -34.50
C HIS A 828 -47.65 34.06 -33.96
N THR A 829 -47.12 34.77 -32.95
CA THR A 829 -47.83 35.87 -32.28
C THR A 829 -47.45 37.25 -32.78
N SER A 830 -46.53 37.36 -33.75
CA SER A 830 -45.93 38.62 -34.24
C SER A 830 -45.35 39.50 -33.12
N LYS A 831 -45.09 38.92 -31.94
CA LYS A 831 -44.47 39.56 -30.79
C LYS A 831 -43.12 38.91 -30.54
N SER A 832 -42.05 39.70 -30.64
CA SER A 832 -40.70 39.25 -30.30
C SER A 832 -40.57 39.05 -28.80
N VAL A 833 -40.14 37.85 -28.37
CA VAL A 833 -39.75 37.60 -26.99
C VAL A 833 -38.24 37.79 -26.87
N ARG A 834 -37.80 38.73 -26.04
CA ARG A 834 -36.38 38.96 -25.79
C ARG A 834 -35.81 37.81 -24.97
N VAL A 835 -34.64 37.29 -25.35
CA VAL A 835 -33.96 36.22 -24.63
C VAL A 835 -32.65 36.74 -24.02
N VAL A 836 -32.46 36.50 -22.73
CA VAL A 836 -31.22 36.83 -22.02
C VAL A 836 -30.67 35.57 -21.37
N GLY A 837 -29.60 35.02 -21.92
CA GLY A 837 -28.86 33.90 -21.34
C GLY A 837 -27.74 34.40 -20.43
N LEU A 838 -27.72 33.93 -19.19
CA LEU A 838 -26.64 34.19 -18.24
C LEU A 838 -25.88 32.89 -18.02
N SER A 839 -24.57 32.95 -18.15
CA SER A 839 -23.71 31.77 -18.15
C SER A 839 -22.40 32.03 -17.43
N THR A 840 -21.71 30.97 -17.05
CA THR A 840 -20.26 31.04 -16.81
C THR A 840 -19.53 31.29 -18.15
N ALA A 841 -18.22 31.57 -18.10
CA ALA A 841 -17.43 31.74 -19.33
C ALA A 841 -17.50 30.46 -20.18
N LEU A 842 -17.94 30.60 -21.44
CA LEU A 842 -18.19 29.49 -22.35
C LEU A 842 -17.07 29.36 -23.38
N ALA A 843 -16.72 28.14 -23.77
CA ALA A 843 -15.83 27.90 -24.89
C ALA A 843 -16.57 28.10 -26.22
N ASN A 844 -17.70 27.42 -26.39
CA ASN A 844 -18.57 27.45 -27.57
C ASN A 844 -19.71 28.49 -27.47
N ALA A 845 -19.39 29.71 -27.00
CA ALA A 845 -20.41 30.74 -26.78
C ALA A 845 -21.16 31.13 -28.07
N ARG A 846 -20.51 31.01 -29.23
CA ARG A 846 -21.10 31.38 -30.53
C ARG A 846 -22.21 30.42 -30.95
N ASP A 847 -21.99 29.12 -30.84
CA ASP A 847 -23.00 28.11 -31.16
C ASP A 847 -24.25 28.30 -30.30
N LEU A 848 -24.05 28.57 -29.00
CA LEU A 848 -25.15 28.87 -28.08
C LEU A 848 -25.85 30.19 -28.44
N ALA A 849 -25.09 31.22 -28.82
CA ALA A 849 -25.64 32.50 -29.25
C ALA A 849 -26.48 32.37 -30.52
N ASP A 850 -25.97 31.64 -31.53
CA ASP A 850 -26.66 31.40 -32.80
C ASP A 850 -27.96 30.62 -32.57
N TRP A 851 -27.93 29.60 -31.70
CA TRP A 851 -29.13 28.86 -31.29
C TRP A 851 -30.18 29.73 -30.58
N LEU A 852 -29.75 30.67 -29.72
CA LEU A 852 -30.61 31.62 -29.03
C LEU A 852 -31.05 32.81 -29.91
N GLY A 853 -30.59 32.88 -31.16
CA GLY A 853 -30.84 34.02 -32.05
C GLY A 853 -30.21 35.31 -31.56
N ILE A 854 -28.98 35.24 -31.03
CA ILE A 854 -28.22 36.37 -30.48
C ILE A 854 -27.21 36.85 -31.51
N GLY A 855 -27.40 38.08 -32.01
CA GLY A 855 -26.45 38.72 -32.92
C GLY A 855 -25.15 39.14 -32.24
N GLN A 856 -24.16 39.57 -33.02
CA GLN A 856 -22.82 39.93 -32.52
C GLN A 856 -22.83 41.00 -31.41
N VAL A 857 -23.74 41.97 -31.51
CA VAL A 857 -23.87 43.08 -30.53
C VAL A 857 -24.33 42.58 -29.14
N GLY A 858 -25.03 41.43 -29.10
CA GLY A 858 -25.57 40.84 -27.87
C GLY A 858 -24.68 39.76 -27.24
N LEU A 859 -23.56 39.40 -27.86
CA LEU A 859 -22.68 38.33 -27.39
C LEU A 859 -21.54 38.88 -26.53
N PHE A 860 -21.62 38.66 -25.22
CA PHE A 860 -20.59 39.04 -24.25
C PHE A 860 -20.07 37.79 -23.54
N ASN A 861 -18.91 37.28 -23.94
CA ASN A 861 -18.30 36.08 -23.36
C ASN A 861 -16.90 36.38 -22.83
N PHE A 862 -16.81 36.76 -21.57
CA PHE A 862 -15.56 37.13 -20.90
C PHE A 862 -14.74 35.92 -20.47
N ARG A 863 -13.43 36.11 -20.30
CA ARG A 863 -12.51 35.05 -19.86
C ARG A 863 -12.77 34.65 -18.39
N PRO A 864 -12.51 33.39 -18.00
CA PRO A 864 -12.56 32.95 -16.60
C PRO A 864 -11.73 33.80 -15.61
N SER A 865 -10.65 34.40 -16.11
CA SER A 865 -9.74 35.27 -15.36
C SER A 865 -10.29 36.68 -15.11
N VAL A 866 -11.27 37.11 -15.88
CA VAL A 866 -11.90 38.43 -15.73
C VAL A 866 -12.89 38.35 -14.58
N ARG A 867 -12.40 38.58 -13.36
CA ARG A 867 -13.20 38.60 -12.14
C ARG A 867 -13.03 39.94 -11.42
N PRO A 868 -14.11 40.54 -10.88
CA PRO A 868 -13.99 41.72 -10.03
C PRO A 868 -13.08 41.47 -8.81
N VAL A 869 -13.08 40.25 -8.30
CA VAL A 869 -12.16 39.78 -7.25
C VAL A 869 -11.26 38.68 -7.84
N PRO A 870 -9.94 38.89 -7.92
CA PRO A 870 -9.00 37.90 -8.42
C PRO A 870 -9.11 36.56 -7.67
N LEU A 871 -8.89 35.46 -8.39
CA LEU A 871 -8.93 34.10 -7.84
C LEU A 871 -7.54 33.46 -7.93
N GLU A 872 -7.01 33.04 -6.79
CA GLU A 872 -5.82 32.19 -6.70
C GLU A 872 -6.27 30.73 -6.51
N VAL A 873 -5.73 29.82 -7.33
CA VAL A 873 -6.12 28.39 -7.32
C VAL A 873 -4.88 27.53 -7.10
N HIS A 874 -4.92 26.72 -6.04
CA HIS A 874 -3.89 25.74 -5.72
C HIS A 874 -4.47 24.33 -5.83
N ILE A 875 -3.89 23.47 -6.68
CA ILE A 875 -4.35 22.09 -6.90
C ILE A 875 -3.32 21.13 -6.32
N HIS A 876 -3.72 20.38 -5.29
CA HIS A 876 -2.88 19.36 -4.66
C HIS A 876 -3.42 17.95 -4.98
N GLY A 877 -2.61 17.14 -5.65
CA GLY A 877 -2.93 15.75 -5.97
C GLY A 877 -2.59 14.79 -4.82
N PHE A 878 -3.56 13.98 -4.40
CA PHE A 878 -3.37 12.96 -3.35
C PHE A 878 -3.47 11.55 -3.95
N PRO A 879 -2.38 10.75 -3.94
CA PRO A 879 -2.41 9.38 -4.43
C PRO A 879 -3.19 8.47 -3.46
N GLY A 880 -3.86 7.46 -4.01
CA GLY A 880 -4.62 6.48 -3.23
C GLY A 880 -6.01 6.24 -3.82
N GLN A 881 -6.37 4.97 -3.97
CA GLN A 881 -7.66 4.58 -4.56
C GLN A 881 -8.77 4.51 -3.52
N HIS A 882 -8.43 4.05 -2.31
CA HIS A 882 -9.42 3.88 -1.25
C HIS A 882 -9.85 5.25 -0.70
N TYR A 883 -11.15 5.49 -0.82
CA TYR A 883 -11.77 6.76 -0.46
C TYR A 883 -11.48 7.16 1.00
N CYS A 884 -11.72 6.28 1.98
CA CYS A 884 -11.59 6.65 3.40
C CYS A 884 -10.15 7.00 3.81
N PRO A 885 -9.12 6.18 3.52
CA PRO A 885 -7.74 6.55 3.83
C PRO A 885 -7.30 7.84 3.11
N ARG A 886 -7.69 8.00 1.84
CA ARG A 886 -7.35 9.22 1.07
C ARG A 886 -7.93 10.47 1.72
N MET A 887 -9.20 10.46 2.12
CA MET A 887 -9.82 11.59 2.81
C MET A 887 -9.10 11.93 4.12
N ALA A 888 -8.74 10.91 4.92
CA ALA A 888 -8.00 11.14 6.16
C ALA A 888 -6.63 11.80 5.91
N THR A 889 -5.92 11.40 4.84
CA THR A 889 -4.63 12.02 4.49
C THR A 889 -4.73 13.47 4.03
N MET A 890 -5.92 13.94 3.64
CA MET A 890 -6.15 15.32 3.19
C MET A 890 -6.42 16.29 4.36
N ASN A 891 -6.78 15.80 5.54
CA ASN A 891 -7.20 16.66 6.66
C ASN A 891 -6.04 17.54 7.19
N LYS A 892 -4.84 16.97 7.40
CA LYS A 892 -3.66 17.73 7.84
C LYS A 892 -3.20 18.78 6.79
N PRO A 893 -3.09 18.45 5.49
CA PRO A 893 -2.86 19.45 4.45
C PRO A 893 -3.94 20.54 4.37
N THR A 894 -5.21 20.19 4.59
CA THR A 894 -6.31 21.18 4.63
C THR A 894 -6.11 22.16 5.79
N PHE A 895 -5.73 21.67 6.97
CA PHE A 895 -5.38 22.51 8.12
C PHE A 895 -4.22 23.47 7.78
N GLN A 896 -3.16 22.96 7.15
CA GLN A 896 -2.01 23.77 6.72
C GLN A 896 -2.38 24.82 5.67
N ALA A 897 -3.28 24.49 4.74
CA ALA A 897 -3.78 25.42 3.73
C ALA A 897 -4.57 26.59 4.36
N ILE A 898 -5.39 26.33 5.39
CA ILE A 898 -6.09 27.37 6.14
C ILE A 898 -5.08 28.33 6.77
N ARG A 899 -4.07 27.78 7.47
CA ARG A 899 -3.02 28.58 8.11
C ARG A 899 -2.22 29.44 7.12
N SER A 900 -1.95 28.89 5.94
CA SER A 900 -1.10 29.54 4.93
C SER A 900 -1.85 30.60 4.12
N HIS A 901 -3.08 30.31 3.70
CA HIS A 901 -3.82 31.15 2.75
C HIS A 901 -4.92 32.00 3.39
N SER A 902 -5.48 31.60 4.53
CA SER A 902 -6.65 32.25 5.14
C SER A 902 -6.66 32.16 6.68
N PRO A 903 -5.61 32.62 7.39
CA PRO A 903 -5.49 32.42 8.83
C PRO A 903 -6.57 33.14 9.67
N ALA A 904 -7.07 34.28 9.19
CA ALA A 904 -8.05 35.12 9.90
C ALA A 904 -9.29 35.47 9.05
N LYS A 905 -9.43 34.89 7.86
CA LYS A 905 -10.57 35.12 6.96
C LYS A 905 -11.46 33.87 6.92
N PRO A 906 -12.76 34.02 6.61
CA PRO A 906 -13.68 32.88 6.55
C PRO A 906 -13.24 31.81 5.53
N VAL A 907 -13.40 30.53 5.90
CA VAL A 907 -13.07 29.38 5.04
C VAL A 907 -14.27 28.48 4.89
N LEU A 908 -14.55 28.05 3.65
CA LEU A 908 -15.55 27.04 3.35
C LEU A 908 -14.88 25.77 2.80
N ILE A 909 -15.10 24.64 3.47
CA ILE A 909 -14.51 23.34 3.10
C ILE A 909 -15.59 22.44 2.54
N PHE A 910 -15.50 22.14 1.25
CA PHE A 910 -16.39 21.17 0.61
C PHE A 910 -15.84 19.75 0.78
N VAL A 911 -16.71 18.84 1.19
CA VAL A 911 -16.41 17.42 1.38
C VAL A 911 -17.44 16.55 0.66
N SER A 912 -17.06 15.34 0.32
CA SER A 912 -17.84 14.42 -0.52
C SER A 912 -19.02 13.74 0.17
N SER A 913 -19.18 13.85 1.50
CA SER A 913 -20.37 13.32 2.18
C SER A 913 -20.68 14.02 3.50
N ARG A 914 -21.94 13.94 3.93
CA ARG A 914 -22.41 14.47 5.24
C ARG A 914 -21.62 13.88 6.42
N ARG A 915 -21.28 12.58 6.36
CA ARG A 915 -20.45 11.94 7.39
C ARG A 915 -19.05 12.54 7.41
N GLN A 916 -18.47 12.79 6.24
CA GLN A 916 -17.13 13.36 6.11
C GLN A 916 -17.06 14.78 6.66
N THR A 917 -18.13 15.57 6.60
CA THR A 917 -18.18 16.92 7.19
C THR A 917 -17.85 16.87 8.68
N ARG A 918 -18.50 15.97 9.41
CA ARG A 918 -18.27 15.80 10.85
C ARG A 918 -16.86 15.30 11.15
N LEU A 919 -16.37 14.32 10.41
CA LEU A 919 -15.04 13.74 10.63
C LEU A 919 -13.94 14.79 10.39
N THR A 920 -14.02 15.51 9.27
CA THR A 920 -13.06 16.56 8.91
C THR A 920 -13.07 17.68 9.93
N ALA A 921 -14.26 18.15 10.36
CA ALA A 921 -14.35 19.18 11.39
C ALA A 921 -13.71 18.75 12.72
N LEU A 922 -13.96 17.52 13.18
CA LEU A 922 -13.36 17.00 14.41
C LEU A 922 -11.83 16.88 14.31
N ASP A 923 -11.31 16.42 13.17
CA ASP A 923 -9.86 16.34 12.95
C ASP A 923 -9.22 17.73 12.92
N LEU A 924 -9.84 18.72 12.28
CA LEU A 924 -9.35 20.10 12.28
C LEU A 924 -9.36 20.71 13.70
N ILE A 925 -10.41 20.45 14.50
CA ILE A 925 -10.46 20.85 15.91
C ILE A 925 -9.35 20.16 16.71
N ALA A 926 -9.10 18.87 16.46
CA ALA A 926 -8.04 18.13 17.12
C ALA A 926 -6.64 18.69 16.78
N TYR A 927 -6.40 19.08 15.53
CA TYR A 927 -5.16 19.78 15.15
C TYR A 927 -5.05 21.15 15.81
N LEU A 928 -6.14 21.91 15.85
CA LEU A 928 -6.18 23.22 16.52
C LEU A 928 -5.88 23.11 18.01
N ALA A 929 -6.35 22.04 18.66
CA ALA A 929 -6.09 21.76 20.07
C ALA A 929 -4.61 21.51 20.40
N THR A 930 -3.78 21.21 19.39
CA THR A 930 -2.33 21.05 19.56
C THR A 930 -1.54 22.33 19.37
N GLU A 931 -2.19 23.40 18.93
CA GLU A 931 -1.60 24.74 18.77
C GLU A 931 -1.66 25.53 20.09
N ASP A 932 -0.81 26.55 20.22
CA ASP A 932 -0.76 27.41 21.41
C ASP A 932 -2.08 28.14 21.68
N ASN A 933 -2.81 28.50 20.61
CA ASN A 933 -4.15 29.08 20.69
C ASN A 933 -5.21 28.16 20.07
N PRO A 934 -5.86 27.29 20.88
CA PRO A 934 -6.85 26.34 20.40
C PRO A 934 -8.20 26.99 20.03
N LYS A 935 -8.39 28.28 20.30
CA LYS A 935 -9.64 29.02 20.02
C LYS A 935 -9.46 30.09 18.93
N GLN A 936 -8.34 30.09 18.22
CA GLN A 936 -8.01 31.13 17.23
C GLN A 936 -9.04 31.31 16.09
N TRP A 937 -9.89 30.31 15.82
CA TRP A 937 -10.96 30.39 14.81
C TRP A 937 -12.34 30.75 15.38
N LEU A 938 -12.45 30.90 16.71
CA LEU A 938 -13.67 31.38 17.36
C LEU A 938 -13.60 32.90 17.50
N HIS A 939 -14.34 33.61 16.65
CA HIS A 939 -14.35 35.08 16.60
C HIS A 939 -15.53 35.72 17.35
N GLN A 940 -16.33 34.93 18.08
CA GLN A 940 -17.45 35.41 18.90
C GLN A 940 -17.14 35.21 20.40
N ASP A 941 -17.66 36.09 21.25
CA ASP A 941 -17.51 36.00 22.70
C ASP A 941 -18.30 34.78 23.25
N GLU A 942 -17.69 34.01 24.16
CA GLU A 942 -18.28 32.79 24.72
C GLU A 942 -19.58 33.06 25.48
N ARG A 943 -19.76 34.28 26.00
CA ARG A 943 -20.97 34.67 26.73
C ARG A 943 -22.21 34.71 25.84
N GLU A 944 -22.04 35.04 24.56
CA GLU A 944 -23.12 35.04 23.56
C GLU A 944 -23.43 33.62 23.04
N SER A 945 -22.57 32.64 23.32
CA SER A 945 -22.69 31.26 22.81
C SER A 945 -23.56 30.34 23.67
N SER A 946 -24.02 30.81 24.83
CA SER A 946 -24.83 30.03 25.80
C SER A 946 -26.19 29.57 25.26
N HIS A 947 -26.69 30.15 24.17
CA HIS A 947 -27.93 29.74 23.50
C HIS A 947 -27.78 28.57 22.50
N ILE A 948 -26.55 28.08 22.23
CA ILE A 948 -26.27 27.14 21.12
C ILE A 948 -26.02 25.69 21.63
N GLN A 949 -26.01 25.45 22.94
CA GLN A 949 -25.65 24.13 23.53
C GLN A 949 -26.59 22.96 23.18
N SER A 950 -27.74 23.18 22.52
CA SER A 950 -28.64 22.10 22.09
C SER A 950 -28.46 21.65 20.62
N ALA A 951 -27.60 22.31 19.84
CA ALA A 951 -27.25 21.88 18.49
C ALA A 951 -25.78 21.46 18.43
N ALA A 952 -25.54 20.26 17.89
CA ALA A 952 -24.25 19.58 17.72
C ALA A 952 -23.06 20.52 17.38
N PRO A 953 -21.79 20.14 17.71
CA PRO A 953 -20.57 20.96 17.56
C PRO A 953 -20.13 21.16 16.09
N LEU A 954 -21.04 21.57 15.21
CA LEU A 954 -20.93 21.50 13.75
C LEU A 954 -21.14 22.85 13.04
N VAL A 955 -21.33 23.96 13.77
CA VAL A 955 -21.66 25.28 13.16
C VAL A 955 -20.60 26.37 13.44
N LEU A 956 -19.58 26.11 14.27
CA LEU A 956 -18.62 27.15 14.70
C LEU A 956 -17.41 27.32 13.75
N LEU A 957 -17.69 27.65 12.48
CA LEU A 957 -16.73 28.28 11.55
C LEU A 957 -17.37 29.40 10.71
N LEU A 958 -18.56 29.91 11.08
CA LEU A 958 -19.24 31.00 10.38
C LEU A 958 -19.42 32.20 11.32
N SER A 959 -18.82 33.34 10.96
CA SER A 959 -19.12 34.65 11.57
C SER A 959 -20.59 35.02 11.32
N PRO A 960 -21.32 35.57 12.31
CA PRO A 960 -22.64 36.15 12.10
C PRO A 960 -22.49 37.56 11.53
N SER A 961 -22.25 37.67 10.23
CA SER A 961 -22.49 38.93 9.51
C SER A 961 -22.96 38.64 8.07
N HIS A 962 -24.30 38.58 7.94
CA HIS A 962 -25.04 38.73 6.67
C HIS A 962 -24.56 37.91 5.46
N THR A 963 -24.35 36.60 5.60
CA THR A 963 -24.30 35.69 4.45
C THR A 963 -25.16 34.46 4.72
N LYS A 964 -26.40 34.49 4.23
CA LYS A 964 -27.26 33.29 4.13
C LYS A 964 -26.68 32.40 3.03
N ILE A 965 -26.04 31.29 3.39
CA ILE A 965 -25.59 30.30 2.41
C ILE A 965 -26.70 29.26 2.19
N ALA A 966 -27.04 29.09 0.93
CA ALA A 966 -27.94 28.09 0.40
C ALA A 966 -27.54 26.67 0.83
N HIS A 967 -28.53 25.87 1.25
CA HIS A 967 -28.39 24.44 1.39
C HIS A 967 -27.92 23.82 0.06
N PRO A 968 -26.81 23.05 0.02
CA PRO A 968 -26.54 22.19 -1.11
C PRO A 968 -27.60 21.09 -1.14
N CYS A 969 -28.32 21.04 -2.25
CA CYS A 969 -29.22 19.97 -2.62
C CYS A 969 -28.55 18.60 -2.49
N ARG A 970 -29.41 17.59 -2.27
CA ARG A 970 -29.11 16.18 -2.54
C ARG A 970 -28.38 16.08 -3.89
N ASN A 971 -27.11 15.69 -3.85
CA ASN A 971 -26.46 15.13 -5.01
C ASN A 971 -26.97 13.70 -5.17
N ASP A 972 -27.99 13.54 -6.01
CA ASP A 972 -28.13 12.38 -6.88
C ASP A 972 -27.11 12.54 -8.03
N TYR A 973 -25.83 12.55 -7.65
CA TYR A 973 -24.69 12.35 -8.56
C TYR A 973 -23.99 11.07 -8.11
N LEU A 974 -24.69 9.97 -8.34
CA LEU A 974 -24.17 8.62 -8.52
C LEU A 974 -24.96 7.98 -9.66
#